data_AF-A0A2N2H334-F1
#
_entry.id   AF-A0A2N2H334-F1
#
_cell.length_a   1.000
_cell.length_b   1.000
_cell.length_c   1.000
_cell.angle_alpha   90.00
_cell.angle_beta   90.00
_cell.angle_gamma   90.00
#
_symmetry.space_group_name_H-M   'P 1'
#
loop_
_entity.id
_entity.type
_entity.pdbx_description
1 polymer ?
#
loop_
_entity_poly.entity_id
_entity_poly.type
_entity_poly.pdbx_seq_one_letter_code
_entity_poly.pdbx_strand_id
1 'polypeptide(L)'
;MKKTVQILILIGTVAALMIACDDSGNKNTNAFNLNNQNNLNNVNNLNNITQPAIFSVAPSRGPLTGGTEITIYGNRFAEDAAVTIGGVSAGAVNRISASALSVHTPAGNATGPADVRVSQTGGEATLVGGFIYEDSQATDVSWCVFQFPTATSTVANSATEPLFGRVFAEGVTTLTGRGEGITAQVGYGTAGSDPSTDPSWIWVQANFHMDADDGANDEYFTSLTPTTPGTFDMAFRFSGGGDWIYCDTDGSDNGYAPDRSAELTVTEATEPMPDWCTLQFPAKLDGQAGVTLGPVFGRVFKAGVTVGPGAGTALVGELGFGPVGSHPGTDPGWQWVSASYNTDVDQHNNDEYQANLTFVQPGEYAYAYRFSHQAGPWLYCDLNGSSDGYGADFSGLATVDGTATETAIDWCTLQYPLETNSLIDEPTTLLFGRVFIDGITNGTGAGQGILGQVGYGPTASDPATSSDWTWVDAAYNIDADGPVIGDRANDEYMARLTVSVAGDYAFAYRFSRDGGTTWHACDGDGSINGYDPAEAGLLHVTAAPVQTVDWCVFQFPTVAQNLVAGVASDTLYGRVYVSGVTDGAGQGAGVTAQFGYGPSGTDPANAGAGWSWTSGAYHVSVDGLMPGGLANDEYSGAVTINTAGQYALAVRFSRDAGANWTVCDTDGSQNGVQTNLLTAANVTSGTSFQLVSINPTWGPVAGNQTVTLTGTGFATGMTVNIGGSACSNLQVLGATSATCVTTARATVGPSTVAVVLNTDNSSLTDAYYYAPYMTPTLNGDLAEWTAVYSLGTNAVVTDWGATDELNGLFFAYDDARLYLAFDGGSALGNAVILYLDTDYGAGTGVRTGSSLSDNSGELDNAVAGAFSIGDTQFGAEWAVGTKSMTVKTLGSYNDMSGLRNIAIDSSNFAWYDQEEIAIGTQIIEIAIPFNVLGITTGTHQLAVFALISDWSGQSYCNQSLPSGIAAGVLSNVIPITIVK
;
A
#
# COMPACT_ATOMS: atom_id res chain seq x y z
N MET A 1 -0.49 -62.57 22.95
CA MET A 1 -0.16 -61.83 24.20
C MET A 1 0.62 -60.59 23.82
N LYS A 2 -0.04 -59.42 23.77
CA LYS A 2 0.62 -58.11 23.67
C LYS A 2 1.27 -57.84 25.02
N LYS A 3 2.58 -57.55 25.08
CA LYS A 3 3.20 -56.91 26.24
C LYS A 3 3.68 -55.53 25.84
N THR A 4 2.93 -54.56 26.34
CA THR A 4 3.21 -53.12 26.40
C THR A 4 4.56 -52.88 27.09
N VAL A 5 5.40 -52.01 26.52
CA VAL A 5 6.52 -51.38 27.24
C VAL A 5 6.18 -49.89 27.32
N GLN A 6 5.84 -49.43 28.53
CA GLN A 6 5.74 -48.01 28.86
C GLN A 6 7.16 -47.44 28.98
N ILE A 7 7.42 -46.34 28.29
CA ILE A 7 8.63 -45.53 28.49
C ILE A 7 8.24 -44.35 29.39
N LEU A 8 8.76 -44.36 30.61
CA LEU A 8 8.71 -43.24 31.55
C LEU A 8 9.99 -42.42 31.33
N ILE A 9 9.86 -41.18 30.83
CA ILE A 9 10.98 -40.26 30.68
C ILE A 9 11.18 -39.56 32.03
N LEU A 10 12.28 -39.89 32.72
CA LEU A 10 12.84 -39.01 33.75
C LEU A 10 14.17 -38.42 33.25
N ILE A 11 14.24 -37.12 33.48
CA ILE A 11 15.30 -36.15 33.23
C ILE A 11 16.65 -36.62 33.83
N GLY A 12 17.73 -36.58 33.04
CA GLY A 12 19.10 -36.70 33.56
C GLY A 12 20.02 -37.63 32.74
N THR A 13 21.15 -37.06 32.31
CA THR A 13 22.26 -37.66 31.54
C THR A 13 22.68 -39.09 31.97
N VAL A 14 22.38 -40.11 31.16
CA VAL A 14 23.22 -41.31 30.96
C VAL A 14 22.96 -41.86 29.54
N ALA A 15 24.04 -42.15 28.80
CA ALA A 15 23.99 -42.78 27.48
C ALA A 15 23.21 -44.10 27.51
N ALA A 16 22.17 -44.20 26.69
CA ALA A 16 21.45 -45.46 26.48
C ALA A 16 22.28 -46.36 25.54
N LEU A 17 22.83 -47.43 26.12
CA LEU A 17 23.39 -48.57 25.42
C LEU A 17 22.24 -49.33 24.74
N MET A 18 22.08 -49.20 23.42
CA MET A 18 21.24 -50.12 22.66
C MET A 18 21.97 -51.45 22.49
N ILE A 19 21.47 -52.52 23.11
CA ILE A 19 21.80 -53.90 22.74
C ILE A 19 20.76 -54.32 21.70
N ALA A 20 21.16 -54.38 20.43
CA ALA A 20 20.38 -55.09 19.41
C ALA A 20 20.56 -56.60 19.65
N CYS A 21 19.45 -57.33 19.82
CA CYS A 21 19.44 -58.78 19.67
C CYS A 21 19.02 -59.06 18.22
N ASP A 22 19.79 -59.85 17.47
CA ASP A 22 19.26 -60.49 16.26
C ASP A 22 18.49 -61.76 16.64
N ASP A 23 17.62 -62.20 15.73
CA ASP A 23 16.70 -63.33 15.90
C ASP A 23 17.38 -64.72 15.84
N SER A 24 18.70 -64.84 16.06
CA SER A 24 19.40 -66.13 15.99
C SER A 24 19.81 -66.74 17.32
N GLY A 25 19.50 -66.12 18.46
CA GLY A 25 19.56 -66.78 19.77
C GLY A 25 20.97 -67.20 20.23
N ASN A 26 22.05 -66.59 19.76
CA ASN A 26 23.41 -66.91 20.20
C ASN A 26 24.07 -65.75 20.95
N LYS A 27 24.31 -65.93 22.25
CA LYS A 27 25.00 -64.97 23.11
C LYS A 27 26.51 -65.08 22.92
N ASN A 28 27.12 -64.21 22.11
CA ASN A 28 28.57 -64.04 22.10
C ASN A 28 28.95 -62.75 22.81
N THR A 29 29.42 -62.89 24.05
CA THR A 29 30.01 -61.82 24.86
C THR A 29 31.45 -61.56 24.39
N ASN A 30 31.63 -60.64 23.44
CA ASN A 30 32.91 -59.97 23.24
C ASN A 30 32.72 -58.47 23.44
N ALA A 31 33.14 -58.00 24.62
CA ALA A 31 33.19 -56.58 24.95
C ALA A 31 34.04 -55.84 23.91
N PHE A 32 33.45 -54.79 23.32
CA PHE A 32 34.15 -53.89 22.41
C PHE A 32 35.20 -53.12 23.21
N ASN A 33 36.47 -53.50 23.05
CA ASN A 33 37.61 -52.81 23.65
C ASN A 33 37.88 -51.52 22.84
N LEU A 34 37.69 -50.36 23.47
CA LEU A 34 37.84 -49.02 22.86
C LEU A 34 39.30 -48.56 22.67
N ASN A 35 40.31 -49.43 22.74
CA ASN A 35 41.72 -49.04 22.64
C ASN A 35 42.37 -49.28 21.26
N ASN A 36 41.61 -49.51 20.19
CA ASN A 36 42.18 -49.67 18.85
C ASN A 36 41.91 -48.44 17.96
N GLN A 37 42.95 -47.66 17.68
CA GLN A 37 42.91 -46.45 16.85
C GLN A 37 42.46 -46.68 15.40
N ASN A 38 42.26 -47.92 14.96
CA ASN A 38 41.85 -48.25 13.59
C ASN A 38 40.34 -48.21 13.33
N ASN A 39 39.49 -47.87 14.33
CA ASN A 39 38.04 -47.70 14.10
C ASN A 39 37.58 -46.24 14.02
N LEU A 40 38.49 -45.27 14.12
CA LEU A 40 38.20 -43.84 13.89
C LEU A 40 37.93 -43.52 12.41
N ASN A 41 38.34 -44.40 11.49
CA ASN A 41 38.11 -44.20 10.06
C ASN A 41 36.73 -44.63 9.58
N ASN A 42 35.91 -45.27 10.43
CA ASN A 42 34.51 -45.61 10.08
C ASN A 42 33.48 -44.74 10.83
N VAL A 43 33.91 -43.85 11.73
CA VAL A 43 33.06 -42.82 12.36
C VAL A 43 33.06 -41.52 11.54
N ASN A 44 34.09 -41.29 10.72
CA ASN A 44 34.16 -40.15 9.80
C ASN A 44 33.24 -40.29 8.56
N ASN A 45 32.45 -41.38 8.45
CA ASN A 45 31.42 -41.55 7.43
C ASN A 45 29.98 -41.57 8.01
N LEU A 46 29.78 -40.97 9.20
CA LEU A 46 28.46 -40.72 9.81
C LEU A 46 28.08 -39.23 9.79
N ASN A 47 28.92 -38.35 9.23
CA ASN A 47 28.66 -36.91 9.11
C ASN A 47 27.83 -36.52 7.86
N ASN A 48 27.12 -37.46 7.24
CA ASN A 48 26.33 -37.21 6.03
C ASN A 48 24.94 -37.90 6.07
N ILE A 49 24.27 -37.85 7.21
CA ILE A 49 22.86 -38.26 7.35
C ILE A 49 21.98 -37.00 7.39
N THR A 50 21.53 -36.56 6.22
CA THR A 50 20.58 -35.45 5.99
C THR A 50 19.12 -35.94 6.01
N GLN A 51 18.82 -36.94 6.82
CA GLN A 51 17.45 -37.45 6.94
C GLN A 51 16.56 -36.40 7.63
N PRO A 52 15.48 -35.93 6.98
CA PRO A 52 14.56 -34.98 7.58
C PRO A 52 13.78 -35.63 8.73
N ALA A 53 13.21 -34.82 9.62
CA ALA A 53 12.19 -35.26 10.57
C ALA A 53 11.03 -34.25 10.58
N ILE A 54 9.80 -34.74 10.77
CA ILE A 54 8.59 -33.91 10.90
C ILE A 54 8.07 -34.06 12.33
N PHE A 55 7.79 -32.93 12.98
CA PHE A 55 7.27 -32.87 14.35
C PHE A 55 5.79 -32.52 14.39
N SER A 56 5.35 -31.55 13.60
CA SER A 56 3.96 -31.08 13.56
C SER A 56 3.65 -30.31 12.27
N VAL A 57 2.36 -30.05 12.05
CA VAL A 57 1.82 -29.26 10.95
C VAL A 57 0.79 -28.29 11.51
N ALA A 58 0.80 -27.02 11.07
CA ALA A 58 -0.15 -26.01 11.53
C ALA A 58 -0.60 -25.09 10.37
N PRO A 59 -1.92 -24.87 10.19
CA PRO A 59 -3.02 -25.63 10.80
C PRO A 59 -2.97 -27.11 10.41
N SER A 60 -3.46 -28.01 11.28
CA SER A 60 -3.44 -29.47 11.07
C SER A 60 -4.74 -30.02 10.45
N ARG A 61 -5.63 -29.15 9.97
CA ARG A 61 -6.92 -29.50 9.38
C ARG A 61 -7.34 -28.48 8.32
N GLY A 62 -8.15 -28.89 7.36
CA GLY A 62 -8.67 -28.03 6.28
C GLY A 62 -9.62 -28.77 5.33
N PRO A 63 -10.23 -28.07 4.37
CA PRO A 63 -11.30 -28.61 3.53
C PRO A 63 -10.78 -29.65 2.54
N LEU A 64 -11.61 -30.64 2.19
CA LEU A 64 -11.30 -31.67 1.18
C LEU A 64 -10.85 -31.07 -0.18
N THR A 65 -11.29 -29.86 -0.51
CA THR A 65 -10.92 -29.13 -1.74
C THR A 65 -9.46 -28.63 -1.76
N GLY A 66 -8.77 -28.61 -0.62
CA GLY A 66 -7.39 -28.09 -0.50
C GLY A 66 -7.32 -26.55 -0.47
N GLY A 67 -6.12 -26.00 -0.61
CA GLY A 67 -5.85 -24.55 -0.67
C GLY A 67 -5.45 -23.91 0.66
N THR A 68 -5.52 -24.63 1.78
CA THR A 68 -5.03 -24.14 3.09
C THR A 68 -3.51 -23.99 3.06
N GLU A 69 -2.99 -22.79 3.35
CA GLU A 69 -1.57 -22.60 3.62
C GLU A 69 -1.22 -23.24 4.97
N ILE A 70 -0.24 -24.13 4.98
CA ILE A 70 0.23 -24.85 6.18
C ILE A 70 1.74 -24.69 6.35
N THR A 71 2.19 -24.67 7.60
CA THR A 71 3.60 -24.75 7.96
C THR A 71 3.91 -26.13 8.54
N ILE A 72 4.93 -26.79 8.00
CA ILE A 72 5.44 -28.09 8.47
C ILE A 72 6.68 -27.84 9.31
N TYR A 73 6.60 -28.19 10.59
CA TYR A 73 7.69 -28.06 11.55
C TYR A 73 8.47 -29.36 11.65
N GLY A 74 9.79 -29.26 11.70
CA GLY A 74 10.67 -30.42 11.66
C GLY A 74 12.13 -30.07 11.89
N ASN A 75 13.02 -30.92 11.38
CA ASN A 75 14.44 -30.60 11.31
C ASN A 75 15.10 -31.18 10.06
N ARG A 76 16.27 -30.60 9.74
CA ARG A 76 17.14 -30.97 8.62
C ARG A 76 16.49 -30.85 7.25
N PHE A 77 15.50 -29.99 7.07
CA PHE A 77 14.94 -29.70 5.75
C PHE A 77 16.00 -29.07 4.84
N ALA A 78 16.14 -29.60 3.64
CA ALA A 78 17.05 -29.14 2.59
C ALA A 78 16.30 -28.31 1.54
N GLU A 79 17.03 -27.54 0.75
CA GLU A 79 16.47 -26.66 -0.30
C GLU A 79 15.65 -27.41 -1.36
N ASP A 80 15.90 -28.72 -1.54
CA ASP A 80 15.22 -29.58 -2.49
C ASP A 80 14.05 -30.37 -1.89
N ALA A 81 13.56 -29.97 -0.72
CA ALA A 81 12.45 -30.65 -0.05
C ALA A 81 11.15 -30.57 -0.86
N ALA A 82 10.57 -31.74 -1.14
CA ALA A 82 9.24 -31.92 -1.74
C ALA A 82 8.26 -32.44 -0.69
N VAL A 83 7.01 -31.96 -0.75
CA VAL A 83 5.96 -32.30 0.22
C VAL A 83 4.78 -32.96 -0.48
N THR A 84 4.27 -34.03 0.14
CA THR A 84 2.98 -34.64 -0.22
C THR A 84 2.07 -34.73 0.99
N ILE A 85 0.76 -34.60 0.78
CA ILE A 85 -0.29 -34.70 1.81
C ILE A 85 -1.33 -35.70 1.30
N GLY A 86 -1.59 -36.76 2.07
CA GLY A 86 -2.48 -37.84 1.63
C GLY A 86 -2.01 -38.53 0.34
N GLY A 87 -0.71 -38.45 0.04
CA GLY A 87 -0.10 -38.95 -1.20
C GLY A 87 -0.17 -38.01 -2.41
N VAL A 88 -0.78 -36.82 -2.29
CA VAL A 88 -0.89 -35.82 -3.36
C VAL A 88 0.19 -34.74 -3.17
N SER A 89 0.82 -34.29 -4.27
CA SER A 89 1.90 -33.27 -4.22
C SER A 89 1.36 -31.89 -3.86
N ALA A 90 1.98 -31.22 -2.88
CA ALA A 90 1.60 -29.87 -2.42
C ALA A 90 2.11 -28.71 -3.31
N GLY A 91 2.61 -29.02 -4.52
CA GLY A 91 3.12 -28.03 -5.46
C GLY A 91 4.42 -27.35 -5.00
N ALA A 92 4.43 -26.01 -4.97
CA ALA A 92 5.59 -25.22 -4.57
C ALA A 92 5.83 -25.33 -3.06
N VAL A 93 7.07 -25.62 -2.68
CA VAL A 93 7.52 -25.71 -1.28
C VAL A 93 8.44 -24.53 -0.99
N ASN A 94 8.06 -23.69 -0.03
CA ASN A 94 8.90 -22.59 0.43
C ASN A 94 9.68 -23.02 1.67
N ARG A 95 11.01 -23.11 1.56
CA ARG A 95 11.87 -23.43 2.71
C ARG A 95 12.17 -22.17 3.51
N ILE A 96 11.55 -22.07 4.68
CA ILE A 96 11.77 -20.96 5.62
C ILE A 96 13.10 -21.17 6.35
N SER A 97 13.39 -22.41 6.77
CA SER A 97 14.64 -22.78 7.43
C SER A 97 14.88 -24.29 7.36
N ALA A 98 15.96 -24.78 7.97
CA ALA A 98 16.18 -26.21 8.15
C ALA A 98 15.13 -26.90 9.05
N SER A 99 14.22 -26.15 9.68
CA SER A 99 13.20 -26.67 10.60
C SER A 99 11.77 -26.27 10.24
N ALA A 100 11.55 -25.55 9.14
CA ALA A 100 10.22 -25.15 8.71
C ALA A 100 10.09 -25.07 7.18
N LEU A 101 9.00 -25.63 6.65
CA LEU A 101 8.55 -25.50 5.26
C LEU A 101 7.14 -24.90 5.25
N SER A 102 6.85 -23.95 4.35
CA SER A 102 5.47 -23.51 4.03
C SER A 102 5.02 -24.12 2.71
N VAL A 103 3.80 -24.65 2.67
CA VAL A 103 3.14 -25.23 1.48
C VAL A 103 1.64 -24.96 1.50
N HIS A 104 0.98 -25.02 0.34
CA HIS A 104 -0.49 -25.06 0.28
C HIS A 104 -0.96 -26.51 0.16
N THR A 105 -2.01 -26.87 0.90
CA THR A 105 -2.60 -28.21 0.84
C THR A 105 -3.19 -28.48 -0.54
N PRO A 106 -2.95 -29.66 -1.16
CA PRO A 106 -3.65 -30.04 -2.37
C PRO A 106 -5.09 -30.46 -2.06
N ALA A 107 -5.91 -30.65 -3.10
CA ALA A 107 -7.20 -31.33 -2.93
C ALA A 107 -6.98 -32.76 -2.41
N GLY A 108 -7.71 -33.13 -1.35
CA GLY A 108 -7.64 -34.43 -0.70
C GLY A 108 -8.46 -35.49 -1.43
N ASN A 109 -8.05 -36.75 -1.34
CA ASN A 109 -8.75 -37.87 -2.01
C ASN A 109 -9.96 -38.40 -1.21
N ALA A 110 -10.00 -38.13 0.10
CA ALA A 110 -11.06 -38.55 1.00
C ALA A 110 -11.01 -37.72 2.29
N THR A 111 -12.14 -37.63 2.98
CA THR A 111 -12.24 -37.02 4.30
C THR A 111 -11.65 -37.91 5.39
N GLY A 112 -11.08 -37.28 6.40
CA GLY A 112 -10.34 -37.90 7.49
C GLY A 112 -8.83 -37.62 7.46
N PRO A 113 -8.06 -38.33 8.31
CA PRO A 113 -6.62 -38.13 8.45
C PRO A 113 -5.83 -38.42 7.16
N ALA A 114 -4.85 -37.57 6.86
CA ALA A 114 -3.93 -37.65 5.74
C ALA A 114 -2.48 -37.55 6.22
N ASP A 115 -1.62 -38.43 5.70
CA ASP A 115 -0.19 -38.44 6.03
C ASP A 115 0.52 -37.26 5.36
N VAL A 116 1.36 -36.56 6.13
CA VAL A 116 2.21 -35.48 5.62
C VAL A 116 3.63 -36.02 5.46
N ARG A 117 4.20 -35.90 4.27
CA ARG A 117 5.48 -36.50 3.94
C ARG A 117 6.41 -35.51 3.26
N VAL A 118 7.63 -35.40 3.78
CA VAL A 118 8.73 -34.59 3.24
C VAL A 118 9.78 -35.53 2.64
N SER A 119 10.21 -35.24 1.42
CA SER A 119 11.20 -36.02 0.67
C SER A 119 12.29 -35.09 0.13
N GLN A 120 13.57 -35.42 0.33
CA GLN A 120 14.69 -34.56 -0.08
C GLN A 120 15.96 -35.40 -0.33
N THR A 121 17.03 -34.77 -0.84
CA THR A 121 18.33 -35.43 -1.02
C THR A 121 18.89 -35.87 0.34
N GLY A 122 18.85 -37.18 0.56
CA GLY A 122 19.40 -37.87 1.73
C GLY A 122 18.38 -38.34 2.78
N GLY A 123 17.08 -38.29 2.48
CA GLY A 123 16.08 -39.08 3.20
C GLY A 123 14.65 -38.57 3.07
N GLU A 124 13.74 -39.29 3.73
CA GLU A 124 12.32 -38.98 3.75
C GLU A 124 11.78 -39.10 5.18
N ALA A 125 10.77 -38.29 5.50
CA ALA A 125 10.06 -38.29 6.77
C ALA A 125 8.55 -38.28 6.54
N THR A 126 7.81 -38.96 7.40
CA THR A 126 6.35 -39.03 7.32
C THR A 126 5.75 -38.82 8.71
N LEU A 127 4.85 -37.85 8.82
CA LEU A 127 3.96 -37.67 9.96
C LEU A 127 2.61 -38.29 9.59
N VAL A 128 2.35 -39.47 10.16
CA VAL A 128 1.12 -40.24 9.92
C VAL A 128 -0.08 -39.48 10.47
N GLY A 129 -1.10 -39.24 9.64
CA GLY A 129 -2.27 -38.43 10.00
C GLY A 129 -1.93 -36.98 10.39
N GLY A 130 -0.82 -36.43 9.87
CA GLY A 130 -0.35 -35.09 10.21
C GLY A 130 -1.29 -33.95 9.78
N PHE A 131 -2.25 -34.23 8.90
CA PHE A 131 -3.29 -33.30 8.47
C PHE A 131 -4.65 -34.02 8.45
N ILE A 132 -5.77 -33.31 8.68
CA ILE A 132 -7.13 -33.87 8.59
C ILE A 132 -7.91 -33.12 7.51
N TYR A 133 -8.34 -33.85 6.47
CA TYR A 133 -9.32 -33.32 5.52
C TYR A 133 -10.71 -33.43 6.13
N GLU A 134 -11.42 -32.33 6.25
CA GLU A 134 -12.78 -32.30 6.77
C GLU A 134 -13.78 -32.25 5.61
N ASP A 135 -14.90 -32.96 5.79
CA ASP A 135 -16.07 -32.82 4.92
C ASP A 135 -16.73 -31.53 5.37
N SER A 136 -16.78 -30.51 4.54
CA SER A 136 -17.83 -29.53 4.75
C SER A 136 -19.12 -30.27 4.42
N GLN A 137 -19.88 -30.73 5.41
CA GLN A 137 -21.27 -31.08 5.13
C GLN A 137 -21.91 -29.81 4.62
N ALA A 138 -22.20 -29.79 3.31
CA ALA A 138 -23.05 -28.78 2.72
C ALA A 138 -24.39 -28.82 3.48
N THR A 139 -24.71 -27.75 4.17
CA THR A 139 -26.06 -27.54 4.70
C THR A 139 -27.00 -27.42 3.51
N ASP A 140 -28.04 -28.26 3.49
CA ASP A 140 -29.06 -28.21 2.44
C ASP A 140 -29.94 -26.97 2.67
N VAL A 141 -29.92 -26.05 1.71
CA VAL A 141 -30.80 -24.88 1.75
C VAL A 141 -32.15 -25.36 1.24
N SER A 142 -33.16 -25.40 2.11
CA SER A 142 -34.45 -25.98 1.74
C SER A 142 -35.37 -24.97 1.05
N TRP A 143 -35.18 -23.68 1.31
CA TRP A 143 -35.95 -22.60 0.68
C TRP A 143 -35.23 -21.25 0.79
N CYS A 144 -35.43 -20.36 -0.18
CA CYS A 144 -35.01 -18.96 -0.08
C CYS A 144 -35.89 -18.04 -0.93
N VAL A 145 -35.81 -16.72 -0.71
CA VAL A 145 -36.55 -15.70 -1.47
C VAL A 145 -35.79 -14.37 -1.55
N PHE A 146 -35.93 -13.64 -2.66
CA PHE A 146 -35.63 -12.22 -2.74
C PHE A 146 -36.78 -11.43 -2.08
N GLN A 147 -36.55 -10.87 -0.91
CA GLN A 147 -37.62 -10.33 -0.07
C GLN A 147 -37.99 -8.89 -0.44
N PHE A 148 -37.03 -7.96 -0.44
CA PHE A 148 -37.31 -6.53 -0.61
C PHE A 148 -36.04 -5.70 -0.87
N PRO A 149 -36.09 -4.61 -1.64
CA PRO A 149 -37.17 -4.21 -2.54
C PRO A 149 -37.17 -5.05 -3.83
N THR A 150 -38.36 -5.48 -4.28
CA THR A 150 -38.51 -6.27 -5.51
C THR A 150 -38.31 -5.45 -6.79
N ALA A 151 -38.20 -4.13 -6.67
CA ALA A 151 -37.73 -3.24 -7.72
C ALA A 151 -36.95 -2.08 -7.11
N THR A 152 -35.78 -1.77 -7.66
CA THR A 152 -34.97 -0.64 -7.24
C THR A 152 -34.36 0.07 -8.44
N SER A 153 -33.92 1.31 -8.22
CA SER A 153 -33.15 2.05 -9.20
C SER A 153 -31.93 2.68 -8.56
N THR A 154 -30.82 2.69 -9.27
CA THR A 154 -29.62 3.43 -8.87
C THR A 154 -28.95 4.05 -10.08
N VAL A 155 -27.92 4.83 -9.81
CA VAL A 155 -27.06 5.51 -10.76
C VAL A 155 -25.83 4.62 -10.97
N ALA A 156 -25.32 4.48 -12.20
CA ALA A 156 -24.14 3.66 -12.44
C ALA A 156 -22.96 4.10 -11.54
N ASN A 157 -22.25 3.14 -10.96
CA ASN A 157 -21.21 3.33 -9.94
C ASN A 157 -21.69 3.81 -8.56
N SER A 158 -23.00 3.92 -8.32
CA SER A 158 -23.58 4.20 -7.00
C SER A 158 -24.21 2.95 -6.39
N ALA A 159 -24.14 2.83 -5.07
CA ALA A 159 -24.80 1.74 -4.35
C ALA A 159 -26.33 1.85 -4.48
N THR A 160 -27.01 0.72 -4.64
CA THR A 160 -28.47 0.64 -4.43
C THR A 160 -28.80 0.87 -2.96
N GLU A 161 -30.06 1.17 -2.66
CA GLU A 161 -30.60 0.93 -1.33
C GLU A 161 -30.37 -0.54 -0.91
N PRO A 162 -30.27 -0.85 0.39
CA PRO A 162 -30.09 -2.20 0.88
C PRO A 162 -31.14 -3.17 0.31
N LEU A 163 -30.65 -4.28 -0.23
CA LEU A 163 -31.45 -5.38 -0.75
C LEU A 163 -31.44 -6.51 0.27
N PHE A 164 -32.61 -7.10 0.52
CA PHE A 164 -32.83 -8.11 1.54
C PHE A 164 -33.29 -9.42 0.91
N GLY A 165 -32.68 -10.51 1.33
CA GLY A 165 -33.02 -11.87 0.94
C GLY A 165 -33.17 -12.74 2.18
N ARG A 166 -34.03 -13.75 2.10
CA ARG A 166 -34.29 -14.67 3.20
C ARG A 166 -33.98 -16.10 2.82
N VAL A 167 -33.56 -16.88 3.81
CA VAL A 167 -33.18 -18.27 3.62
C VAL A 167 -33.70 -19.14 4.76
N PHE A 168 -34.12 -20.35 4.41
CA PHE A 168 -34.48 -21.43 5.31
C PHE A 168 -33.60 -22.63 5.03
N ALA A 169 -32.87 -23.08 6.05
CA ALA A 169 -32.17 -24.35 6.05
C ALA A 169 -32.50 -25.09 7.35
N GLU A 170 -33.06 -26.29 7.22
CA GLU A 170 -33.59 -27.05 8.35
C GLU A 170 -32.49 -27.32 9.39
N GLY A 171 -32.71 -26.88 10.63
CA GLY A 171 -31.76 -27.06 11.72
C GLY A 171 -30.59 -26.08 11.73
N VAL A 172 -30.49 -25.17 10.75
CA VAL A 172 -29.44 -24.15 10.68
C VAL A 172 -30.01 -22.75 10.85
N THR A 173 -30.91 -22.31 9.97
CA THR A 173 -31.56 -20.97 10.07
C THR A 173 -32.73 -20.94 11.05
N THR A 174 -33.02 -22.08 11.68
CA THR A 174 -34.02 -22.20 12.76
C THR A 174 -33.41 -21.99 14.14
N LEU A 175 -32.09 -21.82 14.20
CA LEU A 175 -31.37 -21.46 15.40
C LEU A 175 -31.32 -19.93 15.48
N THR A 176 -31.19 -19.40 16.69
CA THR A 176 -30.98 -17.95 16.87
C THR A 176 -29.61 -17.56 16.32
N GLY A 177 -29.54 -16.40 15.67
CA GLY A 177 -28.32 -15.86 15.12
C GLY A 177 -28.00 -16.44 13.75
N ARG A 178 -26.90 -15.97 13.17
CA ARG A 178 -26.52 -16.33 11.80
C ARG A 178 -26.36 -17.85 11.66
N GLY A 179 -27.11 -18.45 10.74
CA GLY A 179 -26.96 -19.83 10.32
C GLY A 179 -25.52 -20.17 9.92
N GLU A 180 -24.88 -21.05 10.69
CA GLU A 180 -23.49 -21.45 10.49
C GLU A 180 -23.33 -22.15 9.13
N GLY A 181 -22.31 -21.73 8.37
CA GLY A 181 -22.04 -22.27 7.03
C GLY A 181 -22.89 -21.69 5.90
N ILE A 182 -23.89 -20.86 6.20
CA ILE A 182 -24.68 -20.16 5.16
C ILE A 182 -23.87 -18.99 4.60
N THR A 183 -23.63 -19.06 3.28
CA THR A 183 -23.12 -17.99 2.46
C THR A 183 -24.25 -17.43 1.61
N ALA A 184 -24.41 -16.11 1.63
CA ALA A 184 -25.45 -15.41 0.89
C ALA A 184 -24.80 -14.43 -0.09
N GLN A 185 -25.35 -14.35 -1.29
CA GLN A 185 -24.97 -13.33 -2.26
C GLN A 185 -26.23 -12.75 -2.92
N VAL A 186 -26.15 -11.48 -3.28
CA VAL A 186 -27.10 -10.88 -4.22
C VAL A 186 -26.36 -10.60 -5.52
N GLY A 187 -27.03 -10.82 -6.64
CA GLY A 187 -26.45 -10.59 -7.94
C GLY A 187 -27.45 -10.04 -8.94
N TYR A 188 -26.91 -9.55 -10.05
CA TYR A 188 -27.69 -9.02 -11.16
C TYR A 188 -27.15 -9.51 -12.50
N GLY A 189 -28.05 -9.69 -13.46
CA GLY A 189 -27.77 -10.12 -14.83
C GLY A 189 -28.69 -9.46 -15.84
N THR A 190 -28.46 -9.71 -17.13
CA THR A 190 -29.28 -9.12 -18.20
C THR A 190 -30.77 -9.44 -17.99
N ALA A 191 -31.65 -8.46 -18.22
CA ALA A 191 -33.09 -8.67 -18.09
C ALA A 191 -33.58 -9.87 -18.95
N GLY A 192 -34.33 -10.78 -18.33
CA GLY A 192 -34.82 -12.03 -18.89
C GLY A 192 -33.83 -13.21 -18.83
N SER A 193 -32.66 -13.07 -18.20
CA SER A 193 -31.67 -14.15 -18.07
C SER A 193 -31.85 -14.98 -16.81
N ASP A 194 -31.34 -16.22 -16.82
CA ASP A 194 -31.43 -17.15 -15.70
C ASP A 194 -30.01 -17.37 -15.10
N PRO A 195 -29.79 -17.00 -13.81
CA PRO A 195 -28.49 -17.08 -13.15
C PRO A 195 -27.96 -18.50 -12.96
N SER A 196 -28.80 -19.52 -13.10
CA SER A 196 -28.39 -20.93 -13.03
C SER A 196 -27.72 -21.41 -14.32
N THR A 197 -27.94 -20.71 -15.44
CA THR A 197 -27.40 -21.09 -16.76
C THR A 197 -26.53 -20.00 -17.41
N ASP A 198 -26.65 -18.76 -16.95
CA ASP A 198 -25.88 -17.62 -17.45
C ASP A 198 -24.75 -17.24 -16.48
N PRO A 199 -23.48 -17.53 -16.83
CA PRO A 199 -22.34 -17.21 -15.97
C PRO A 199 -21.97 -15.72 -15.97
N SER A 200 -22.64 -14.87 -16.77
CA SER A 200 -22.36 -13.42 -16.85
C SER A 200 -22.93 -12.60 -15.68
N TRP A 201 -23.72 -13.24 -14.82
CA TRP A 201 -24.25 -12.62 -13.61
C TRP A 201 -23.14 -12.18 -12.65
N ILE A 202 -23.29 -10.97 -12.12
CA ILE A 202 -22.35 -10.36 -11.19
C ILE A 202 -22.88 -10.55 -9.77
N TRP A 203 -22.05 -11.06 -8.85
CA TRP A 203 -22.45 -11.43 -7.50
C TRP A 203 -21.66 -10.66 -6.43
N VAL A 204 -22.36 -10.19 -5.41
CA VAL A 204 -21.81 -9.48 -4.24
C VAL A 204 -22.19 -10.24 -2.97
N GLN A 205 -21.24 -10.38 -2.04
CA GLN A 205 -21.49 -11.01 -0.75
C GLN A 205 -22.50 -10.23 0.08
N ALA A 206 -23.47 -10.94 0.65
CA ALA A 206 -24.48 -10.40 1.54
C ALA A 206 -24.16 -10.71 3.01
N ASN A 207 -24.45 -9.76 3.88
CA ASN A 207 -24.21 -9.87 5.31
C ASN A 207 -25.48 -10.33 6.02
N PHE A 208 -25.34 -11.07 7.11
CA PHE A 208 -26.48 -11.40 7.97
C PHE A 208 -27.08 -10.11 8.55
N HIS A 209 -28.41 -10.00 8.51
CA HIS A 209 -29.16 -8.88 9.07
C HIS A 209 -29.75 -9.28 10.42
N MET A 210 -30.67 -10.24 10.43
CA MET A 210 -31.41 -10.70 11.61
C MET A 210 -32.12 -12.03 11.35
N ASP A 211 -32.62 -12.65 12.42
CA ASP A 211 -33.55 -13.77 12.33
C ASP A 211 -34.97 -13.25 12.02
N ALA A 212 -35.56 -13.68 10.91
CA ALA A 212 -36.89 -13.32 10.45
C ALA A 212 -37.95 -14.40 10.82
N ASP A 213 -39.21 -13.96 10.94
CA ASP A 213 -40.39 -14.79 11.27
C ASP A 213 -40.21 -15.67 12.53
N ASP A 214 -40.08 -15.01 13.69
CA ASP A 214 -39.95 -15.67 15.00
C ASP A 214 -38.76 -16.66 15.12
N GLY A 215 -37.69 -16.45 14.33
CA GLY A 215 -36.46 -17.26 14.39
C GLY A 215 -36.45 -18.49 13.49
N ALA A 216 -37.33 -18.55 12.49
CA ALA A 216 -37.40 -19.68 11.57
C ALA A 216 -36.50 -19.52 10.34
N ASN A 217 -36.23 -18.29 9.91
CA ASN A 217 -35.47 -17.98 8.70
C ASN A 217 -34.43 -16.90 8.99
N ASP A 218 -33.34 -16.89 8.25
CA ASP A 218 -32.34 -15.82 8.36
C ASP A 218 -32.56 -14.81 7.24
N GLU A 219 -32.45 -13.53 7.58
CA GLU A 219 -32.45 -12.42 6.62
C GLU A 219 -31.01 -11.93 6.40
N TYR A 220 -30.66 -11.70 5.14
CA TYR A 220 -29.36 -11.19 4.71
C TYR A 220 -29.55 -9.94 3.88
N PHE A 221 -28.59 -9.03 3.96
CA PHE A 221 -28.63 -7.77 3.23
C PHE A 221 -27.29 -7.33 2.66
N THR A 222 -27.33 -6.62 1.55
CA THR A 222 -26.21 -5.82 1.01
C THR A 222 -26.73 -4.87 -0.06
N SER A 223 -25.86 -4.03 -0.60
CA SER A 223 -26.16 -3.17 -1.74
C SER A 223 -25.37 -3.60 -2.97
N LEU A 224 -25.94 -3.37 -4.16
CA LEU A 224 -25.23 -3.54 -5.43
C LEU A 224 -24.67 -2.21 -5.92
N THR A 225 -23.49 -2.21 -6.53
CA THR A 225 -22.90 -1.03 -7.19
C THR A 225 -22.69 -1.32 -8.67
N PRO A 226 -23.77 -1.34 -9.47
CA PRO A 226 -23.69 -1.69 -10.88
C PRO A 226 -23.01 -0.58 -11.69
N THR A 227 -22.14 -0.94 -12.63
CA THR A 227 -21.34 0.03 -13.40
C THR A 227 -21.91 0.31 -14.79
N THR A 228 -22.83 -0.53 -15.27
CA THR A 228 -23.40 -0.42 -16.62
C THR A 228 -24.86 0.01 -16.54
N PRO A 229 -25.24 1.10 -17.23
CA PRO A 229 -26.62 1.55 -17.34
C PRO A 229 -27.49 0.54 -18.10
N GLY A 230 -28.74 0.39 -17.68
CA GLY A 230 -29.67 -0.57 -18.26
C GLY A 230 -30.69 -1.11 -17.26
N THR A 231 -31.53 -2.02 -17.72
CA THR A 231 -32.44 -2.79 -16.87
C THR A 231 -31.88 -4.20 -16.70
N PHE A 232 -31.83 -4.65 -15.46
CA PHE A 232 -31.26 -5.92 -15.04
C PHE A 232 -32.26 -6.68 -14.18
N ASP A 233 -32.17 -7.99 -14.23
CA ASP A 233 -32.80 -8.87 -13.27
C ASP A 233 -31.88 -9.07 -12.08
N MET A 234 -32.45 -9.17 -10.89
CA MET A 234 -31.76 -9.45 -9.65
C MET A 234 -32.24 -10.75 -9.02
N ALA A 235 -31.32 -11.42 -8.33
CA ALA A 235 -31.56 -12.64 -7.59
C ALA A 235 -30.73 -12.65 -6.30
N PHE A 236 -31.28 -13.23 -5.25
CA PHE A 236 -30.45 -13.72 -4.15
C PHE A 236 -30.01 -15.15 -4.47
N ARG A 237 -28.85 -15.56 -3.96
CA ARG A 237 -28.47 -16.95 -3.89
C ARG A 237 -27.86 -17.31 -2.56
N PHE A 238 -28.13 -18.53 -2.12
CA PHE A 238 -27.63 -19.07 -0.85
C PHE A 238 -26.95 -20.41 -1.08
N SER A 239 -25.90 -20.68 -0.32
CA SER A 239 -25.22 -21.97 -0.26
C SER A 239 -24.84 -22.27 1.17
N GLY A 240 -25.13 -23.48 1.64
CA GLY A 240 -24.65 -24.02 2.90
C GLY A 240 -23.30 -24.74 2.79
N GLY A 241 -22.52 -24.49 1.73
CA GLY A 241 -21.29 -25.23 1.40
C GLY A 241 -21.44 -26.22 0.24
N GLY A 242 -22.61 -26.25 -0.41
CA GLY A 242 -22.94 -27.05 -1.59
C GLY A 242 -23.28 -26.19 -2.82
N ASP A 243 -24.11 -26.73 -3.73
CA ASP A 243 -24.61 -25.98 -4.89
C ASP A 243 -25.40 -24.74 -4.46
N TRP A 244 -25.37 -23.71 -5.30
CA TRP A 244 -26.13 -22.48 -5.07
C TRP A 244 -27.61 -22.69 -5.37
N ILE A 245 -28.46 -22.23 -4.46
CA ILE A 245 -29.89 -22.08 -4.71
C ILE A 245 -30.18 -20.62 -5.01
N TYR A 246 -30.85 -20.39 -6.13
CA TYR A 246 -31.18 -19.06 -6.64
C TYR A 246 -32.65 -18.75 -6.34
N CYS A 247 -32.90 -17.56 -5.84
CA CYS A 247 -34.19 -17.14 -5.32
C CYS A 247 -34.64 -15.88 -6.04
N ASP A 248 -35.84 -15.93 -6.60
CA ASP A 248 -36.54 -14.78 -7.16
C ASP A 248 -37.56 -14.22 -6.16
N THR A 249 -38.55 -13.44 -6.62
CA THR A 249 -39.53 -12.79 -5.75
C THR A 249 -40.65 -13.71 -5.24
N ASP A 250 -40.82 -14.92 -5.79
CA ASP A 250 -41.78 -15.91 -5.29
C ASP A 250 -41.12 -17.12 -4.59
N GLY A 251 -39.79 -17.21 -4.66
CA GLY A 251 -38.98 -18.07 -3.81
C GLY A 251 -38.02 -18.94 -4.62
N SER A 252 -37.71 -20.13 -4.09
CA SER A 252 -36.85 -21.11 -4.77
C SER A 252 -37.53 -22.44 -5.10
N ASP A 253 -38.82 -22.59 -4.78
CA ASP A 253 -39.55 -23.88 -4.90
C ASP A 253 -39.63 -24.42 -6.34
N ASN A 254 -39.63 -23.52 -7.32
CA ASN A 254 -39.65 -23.76 -8.76
C ASN A 254 -38.30 -23.45 -9.44
N GLY A 255 -37.28 -23.12 -8.66
CA GLY A 255 -36.06 -22.49 -9.15
C GLY A 255 -36.30 -21.06 -9.63
N TYR A 256 -35.23 -20.37 -10.00
CA TYR A 256 -35.32 -18.99 -10.46
C TYR A 256 -36.08 -18.88 -11.79
N ALA A 257 -37.11 -18.03 -11.83
CA ALA A 257 -37.89 -17.73 -13.02
C ALA A 257 -37.68 -16.26 -13.45
N PRO A 258 -37.14 -15.98 -14.65
CA PRO A 258 -36.90 -14.61 -15.10
C PRO A 258 -38.15 -13.72 -15.18
N ASP A 259 -39.35 -14.28 -15.33
CA ASP A 259 -40.61 -13.51 -15.28
C ASP A 259 -41.07 -13.16 -13.85
N ARG A 260 -40.32 -13.60 -12.84
CA ARG A 260 -40.52 -13.37 -11.40
C ARG A 260 -39.30 -12.73 -10.74
N SER A 261 -38.35 -12.23 -11.54
CA SER A 261 -37.15 -11.54 -11.08
C SER A 261 -37.46 -10.29 -10.24
N ALA A 262 -36.52 -9.91 -9.36
CA ALA A 262 -36.52 -8.55 -8.85
C ALA A 262 -35.87 -7.62 -9.89
N GLU A 263 -36.37 -6.40 -10.06
CA GLU A 263 -35.92 -5.51 -11.14
C GLU A 263 -34.93 -4.46 -10.64
N LEU A 264 -33.81 -4.28 -11.36
CA LEU A 264 -32.85 -3.21 -11.14
C LEU A 264 -32.81 -2.30 -12.37
N THR A 265 -33.15 -1.04 -12.19
CA THR A 265 -32.94 0.00 -13.21
C THR A 265 -31.69 0.81 -12.86
N VAL A 266 -30.64 0.66 -13.65
CA VAL A 266 -29.42 1.47 -13.54
C VAL A 266 -29.54 2.60 -14.53
N THR A 267 -29.76 3.81 -14.04
CA THR A 267 -29.67 4.99 -14.87
C THR A 267 -28.21 5.34 -15.08
N GLU A 268 -27.92 5.97 -16.22
CA GLU A 268 -26.61 6.59 -16.48
C GLU A 268 -26.13 7.35 -15.25
N ALA A 269 -24.83 7.23 -14.97
CA ALA A 269 -24.21 7.98 -13.90
C ALA A 269 -24.40 9.47 -14.14
N THR A 270 -25.35 10.13 -13.48
CA THR A 270 -25.37 11.61 -13.45
C THR A 270 -24.45 12.10 -12.35
N GLU A 271 -23.24 11.55 -12.28
CA GLU A 271 -22.11 12.30 -11.76
C GLU A 271 -21.78 13.35 -12.81
N PRO A 272 -21.49 14.62 -12.45
CA PRO A 272 -21.42 15.66 -13.44
C PRO A 272 -20.27 15.31 -14.37
N MET A 273 -20.65 14.86 -15.58
CA MET A 273 -19.94 15.11 -16.81
C MET A 273 -19.28 16.49 -16.67
N PRO A 274 -18.01 16.67 -17.08
CA PRO A 274 -17.37 17.96 -16.97
C PRO A 274 -18.34 19.09 -17.37
N ASP A 275 -18.43 20.14 -16.57
CA ASP A 275 -19.53 21.12 -16.68
C ASP A 275 -19.54 21.80 -18.05
N TRP A 276 -18.37 21.87 -18.70
CA TRP A 276 -18.22 22.38 -20.05
C TRP A 276 -16.92 21.87 -20.69
N CYS A 277 -16.89 21.72 -22.02
CA CYS A 277 -15.65 21.53 -22.78
C CYS A 277 -15.77 22.05 -24.22
N THR A 278 -14.64 22.12 -24.93
CA THR A 278 -14.59 22.46 -26.37
C THR A 278 -13.37 21.84 -27.06
N LEU A 279 -13.51 21.51 -28.34
CA LEU A 279 -12.37 21.38 -29.26
C LEU A 279 -11.85 22.79 -29.56
N GLN A 280 -10.63 23.10 -29.14
CA GLN A 280 -10.13 24.47 -29.18
C GLN A 280 -9.45 24.81 -30.50
N PHE A 281 -8.48 23.98 -30.91
CA PHE A 281 -7.66 24.25 -32.11
C PHE A 281 -6.87 23.00 -32.52
N PRO A 282 -6.61 22.77 -33.82
CA PRO A 282 -7.22 23.45 -34.96
C PRO A 282 -8.63 22.95 -35.24
N ALA A 283 -9.40 23.72 -36.04
CA ALA A 283 -10.72 23.33 -36.54
C ALA A 283 -10.67 22.42 -37.78
N LYS A 284 -9.54 22.44 -38.49
CA LYS A 284 -9.29 21.59 -39.65
C LYS A 284 -7.87 21.02 -39.60
N LEU A 285 -7.70 19.80 -40.09
CA LEU A 285 -6.42 19.12 -40.21
C LEU A 285 -6.27 18.56 -41.62
N ASP A 286 -5.34 19.06 -42.40
CA ASP A 286 -5.05 18.46 -43.71
C ASP A 286 -3.70 17.74 -43.66
N GLY A 287 -3.64 16.51 -44.19
CA GLY A 287 -2.42 15.71 -44.10
C GLY A 287 -2.41 14.47 -44.99
N GLN A 288 -1.37 13.66 -44.83
CA GLN A 288 -1.15 12.44 -45.63
C GLN A 288 -1.45 11.21 -44.78
N ALA A 289 -1.96 10.15 -45.43
CA ALA A 289 -2.16 8.88 -44.75
C ALA A 289 -0.81 8.33 -44.21
N GLY A 290 -0.79 7.94 -42.94
CA GLY A 290 0.38 7.42 -42.23
C GLY A 290 1.23 8.49 -41.53
N VAL A 291 0.90 9.78 -41.67
CA VAL A 291 1.59 10.87 -40.98
C VAL A 291 0.81 11.27 -39.72
N THR A 292 1.55 11.57 -38.65
CA THR A 292 0.99 12.11 -37.41
C THR A 292 0.67 13.60 -37.60
N LEU A 293 -0.59 13.98 -37.34
CA LEU A 293 -1.13 15.32 -37.47
C LEU A 293 -1.50 15.87 -36.09
N GLY A 294 -1.17 17.14 -35.81
CA GLY A 294 -1.36 17.79 -34.51
C GLY A 294 -0.20 18.73 -34.16
N PRO A 295 -0.11 19.23 -32.91
CA PRO A 295 -1.02 18.94 -31.80
C PRO A 295 -2.40 19.57 -31.96
N VAL A 296 -3.42 18.82 -31.55
CA VAL A 296 -4.80 19.28 -31.40
C VAL A 296 -5.04 19.51 -29.92
N PHE A 297 -5.72 20.61 -29.59
CA PHE A 297 -5.96 21.07 -28.23
C PHE A 297 -7.46 21.02 -27.91
N GLY A 298 -7.78 20.54 -26.72
CA GLY A 298 -9.13 20.54 -26.14
C GLY A 298 -9.11 21.18 -24.76
N ARG A 299 -10.22 21.82 -24.38
CA ARG A 299 -10.35 22.50 -23.08
C ARG A 299 -11.52 21.93 -22.30
N VAL A 300 -11.37 21.84 -20.98
CA VAL A 300 -12.39 21.31 -20.07
C VAL A 300 -12.51 22.13 -18.80
N PHE A 301 -13.75 22.31 -18.33
CA PHE A 301 -14.11 22.94 -17.08
C PHE A 301 -14.86 21.92 -16.21
N LYS A 302 -14.45 21.79 -14.95
CA LYS A 302 -15.25 21.12 -13.93
C LYS A 302 -15.08 21.83 -12.59
N ALA A 303 -16.17 22.34 -12.04
CA ALA A 303 -16.19 23.08 -10.79
C ALA A 303 -15.56 22.27 -9.66
N GLY A 304 -14.54 22.86 -9.00
CA GLY A 304 -13.80 22.23 -7.91
C GLY A 304 -12.77 21.18 -8.31
N VAL A 305 -12.62 20.88 -9.61
CA VAL A 305 -11.64 19.91 -10.14
C VAL A 305 -10.58 20.60 -11.00
N THR A 306 -10.99 21.48 -11.92
CA THR A 306 -10.10 22.24 -12.81
C THR A 306 -9.72 23.62 -12.23
N VAL A 307 -9.99 23.84 -10.93
CA VAL A 307 -9.73 25.12 -10.25
C VAL A 307 -8.44 25.01 -9.43
N GLY A 308 -7.34 25.56 -9.95
CA GLY A 308 -6.02 25.51 -9.32
C GLY A 308 -4.91 25.09 -10.30
N PRO A 309 -3.63 25.13 -9.87
CA PRO A 309 -2.53 24.76 -10.74
C PRO A 309 -2.43 23.24 -10.97
N GLY A 310 -2.21 22.85 -12.22
CA GLY A 310 -1.99 21.46 -12.62
C GLY A 310 -3.26 20.69 -12.97
N ALA A 311 -3.07 19.49 -13.53
CA ALA A 311 -4.17 18.67 -14.03
C ALA A 311 -5.20 18.30 -12.95
N GLY A 312 -6.48 18.50 -13.26
CA GLY A 312 -7.60 18.09 -12.42
C GLY A 312 -7.54 16.61 -12.04
N THR A 313 -7.66 16.32 -10.74
CA THR A 313 -7.54 14.94 -10.22
C THR A 313 -8.63 14.05 -10.83
N ALA A 314 -8.25 12.85 -11.28
CA ALA A 314 -9.14 11.87 -11.90
C ALA A 314 -9.88 12.35 -13.17
N LEU A 315 -9.40 13.42 -13.82
CA LEU A 315 -9.86 13.87 -15.12
C LEU A 315 -9.08 13.15 -16.24
N VAL A 316 -9.78 12.66 -17.26
CA VAL A 316 -9.20 11.97 -18.42
C VAL A 316 -9.74 12.63 -19.69
N GLY A 317 -8.84 12.97 -20.61
CA GLY A 317 -9.16 13.50 -21.93
C GLY A 317 -8.72 12.56 -23.05
N GLU A 318 -9.53 12.44 -24.09
CA GLU A 318 -9.19 11.72 -25.32
C GLU A 318 -9.55 12.55 -26.55
N LEU A 319 -8.74 12.41 -27.60
CA LEU A 319 -9.02 12.95 -28.91
C LEU A 319 -9.40 11.79 -29.83
N GLY A 320 -10.47 11.94 -30.60
CA GLY A 320 -10.89 10.88 -31.53
C GLY A 320 -11.29 11.39 -32.90
N PHE A 321 -11.31 10.47 -33.86
CA PHE A 321 -11.74 10.73 -35.23
C PHE A 321 -12.65 9.62 -35.77
N GLY A 322 -13.56 9.97 -36.68
CA GLY A 322 -14.55 9.07 -37.26
C GLY A 322 -15.18 9.61 -38.55
N PRO A 323 -16.26 8.99 -39.05
CA PRO A 323 -16.91 9.42 -40.28
C PRO A 323 -17.48 10.85 -40.20
N VAL A 324 -17.36 11.63 -41.28
CA VAL A 324 -17.94 12.99 -41.36
C VAL A 324 -19.46 12.94 -41.20
N GLY A 325 -20.01 13.88 -40.42
CA GLY A 325 -21.45 13.97 -40.16
C GLY A 325 -21.99 12.96 -39.15
N SER A 326 -21.13 12.12 -38.56
CA SER A 326 -21.50 11.16 -37.51
C SER A 326 -21.32 11.74 -36.10
N HIS A 327 -21.95 11.11 -35.11
CA HIS A 327 -21.81 11.49 -33.70
C HIS A 327 -20.88 10.51 -32.96
N PRO A 328 -19.83 10.99 -32.26
CA PRO A 328 -18.83 10.16 -31.58
C PRO A 328 -19.35 9.25 -30.46
N GLY A 329 -20.54 9.53 -29.91
CA GLY A 329 -21.15 8.74 -28.84
C GLY A 329 -22.07 7.63 -29.35
N THR A 330 -22.42 7.62 -30.64
CA THR A 330 -23.37 6.63 -31.20
C THR A 330 -22.83 5.89 -32.42
N ASP A 331 -21.82 6.42 -33.11
CA ASP A 331 -21.17 5.74 -34.22
C ASP A 331 -19.92 4.99 -33.74
N PRO A 332 -19.90 3.63 -33.81
CA PRO A 332 -18.76 2.83 -33.36
C PRO A 332 -17.52 2.98 -34.27
N GLY A 333 -17.62 3.71 -35.40
CA GLY A 333 -16.52 3.99 -36.31
C GLY A 333 -15.50 5.00 -35.77
N TRP A 334 -15.72 5.60 -34.61
CA TRP A 334 -14.78 6.53 -33.99
C TRP A 334 -13.62 5.82 -33.30
N GLN A 335 -12.41 6.29 -33.57
CA GLN A 335 -11.15 5.83 -32.96
C GLN A 335 -10.62 6.89 -32.01
N TRP A 336 -10.03 6.48 -30.88
CA TRP A 336 -9.64 7.38 -29.79
C TRP A 336 -8.17 7.21 -29.42
N VAL A 337 -7.53 8.32 -29.07
CA VAL A 337 -6.18 8.38 -28.51
C VAL A 337 -6.20 9.19 -27.22
N SER A 338 -5.40 8.77 -26.24
CA SER A 338 -5.29 9.49 -24.97
C SER A 338 -4.65 10.87 -25.17
N ALA A 339 -5.23 11.90 -24.54
CA ALA A 339 -4.68 13.24 -24.53
C ALA A 339 -3.92 13.51 -23.23
N SER A 340 -2.85 14.28 -23.34
CA SER A 340 -2.02 14.69 -22.20
C SER A 340 -2.38 16.10 -21.76
N TYR A 341 -2.35 16.36 -20.46
CA TYR A 341 -2.47 17.72 -19.92
C TYR A 341 -1.37 18.62 -20.52
N ASN A 342 -1.75 19.82 -20.96
CA ASN A 342 -0.85 20.82 -21.53
C ASN A 342 -0.57 21.95 -20.53
N THR A 343 -1.62 22.69 -20.15
CA THR A 343 -1.51 23.86 -19.27
C THR A 343 -2.87 24.22 -18.69
N ASP A 344 -2.86 24.99 -17.60
CA ASP A 344 -4.04 25.69 -17.10
C ASP A 344 -4.30 26.94 -17.96
N VAL A 345 -5.57 27.21 -18.26
CA VAL A 345 -6.01 28.40 -19.02
C VAL A 345 -7.09 29.16 -18.22
N ASP A 346 -7.32 30.42 -18.60
CA ASP A 346 -8.36 31.28 -17.99
C ASP A 346 -8.24 31.46 -16.47
N GLN A 347 -7.05 31.88 -15.99
CA GLN A 347 -6.73 32.11 -14.57
C GLN A 347 -6.79 30.84 -13.69
N HIS A 348 -6.50 29.66 -14.26
CA HIS A 348 -6.56 28.35 -13.60
C HIS A 348 -7.98 27.88 -13.27
N ASN A 349 -8.94 28.19 -14.14
CA ASN A 349 -10.29 27.65 -14.02
C ASN A 349 -10.55 26.51 -15.00
N ASN A 350 -9.84 26.46 -16.12
CA ASN A 350 -10.01 25.48 -17.18
C ASN A 350 -8.68 24.77 -17.44
N ASP A 351 -8.73 23.47 -17.70
CA ASP A 351 -7.54 22.70 -18.07
C ASP A 351 -7.51 22.52 -19.60
N GLU A 352 -6.34 22.68 -20.21
CA GLU A 352 -6.11 22.41 -21.63
C GLU A 352 -5.32 21.10 -21.80
N TYR A 353 -5.77 20.26 -22.73
CA TYR A 353 -5.18 18.97 -23.07
C TYR A 353 -4.76 18.96 -24.54
N GLN A 354 -3.73 18.19 -24.88
CA GLN A 354 -3.22 18.04 -26.25
C GLN A 354 -3.03 16.58 -26.67
N ALA A 355 -3.26 16.30 -27.94
CA ALA A 355 -3.03 14.99 -28.57
C ALA A 355 -2.74 15.12 -30.07
N ASN A 356 -2.24 14.05 -30.68
CA ASN A 356 -2.00 13.96 -32.13
C ASN A 356 -2.81 12.80 -32.73
N LEU A 357 -3.18 12.90 -34.01
CA LEU A 357 -3.91 11.87 -34.75
C LEU A 357 -3.06 11.29 -35.88
N THR A 358 -3.26 10.02 -36.21
CA THR A 358 -2.63 9.38 -37.37
C THR A 358 -3.69 8.63 -38.16
N PHE A 359 -3.85 8.99 -39.42
CA PHE A 359 -4.88 8.42 -40.29
C PHE A 359 -4.23 7.39 -41.21
N VAL A 360 -4.69 6.14 -41.17
CA VAL A 360 -4.05 5.05 -41.94
C VAL A 360 -4.58 4.98 -43.38
N GLN A 361 -5.72 5.61 -43.66
CA GLN A 361 -6.32 5.64 -44.99
C GLN A 361 -6.62 7.08 -45.43
N PRO A 362 -6.44 7.40 -46.72
CA PRO A 362 -6.93 8.63 -47.31
C PRO A 362 -8.45 8.76 -47.17
N GLY A 363 -8.94 9.98 -46.97
CA GLY A 363 -10.36 10.28 -46.81
C GLY A 363 -10.59 11.53 -45.95
N GLU A 364 -11.85 11.94 -45.86
CA GLU A 364 -12.27 12.96 -44.90
C GLU A 364 -12.80 12.31 -43.62
N TYR A 365 -12.39 12.85 -42.47
CA TYR A 365 -12.77 12.39 -41.14
C TYR A 365 -13.26 13.56 -40.30
N ALA A 366 -14.30 13.36 -39.49
CA ALA A 366 -14.59 14.26 -38.38
C ALA A 366 -13.67 13.92 -37.20
N TYR A 367 -13.28 14.91 -36.38
CA TYR A 367 -12.59 14.70 -35.11
C TYR A 367 -13.12 15.61 -34.01
N ALA A 368 -12.99 15.16 -32.76
CA ALA A 368 -13.55 15.80 -31.59
C ALA A 368 -12.82 15.36 -30.31
N TYR A 369 -12.91 16.18 -29.27
CA TYR A 369 -12.44 15.80 -27.93
C TYR A 369 -13.54 15.10 -27.14
N ARG A 370 -13.15 14.28 -26.17
CA ARG A 370 -14.03 13.87 -25.08
C ARG A 370 -13.32 13.90 -23.72
N PHE A 371 -14.07 14.22 -22.67
CA PHE A 371 -13.56 14.23 -21.29
C PHE A 371 -14.46 13.44 -20.34
N SER A 372 -13.84 12.76 -19.39
CA SER A 372 -14.50 12.03 -18.30
C SER A 372 -13.79 12.34 -16.98
N HIS A 373 -14.53 12.35 -15.88
CA HIS A 373 -14.01 12.49 -14.53
C HIS A 373 -14.40 11.27 -13.69
N GLN A 374 -13.44 10.69 -12.95
CA GLN A 374 -13.63 9.50 -12.09
C GLN A 374 -14.28 8.31 -12.82
N ALA A 375 -13.92 8.12 -14.09
CA ALA A 375 -14.52 7.09 -14.97
C ALA A 375 -16.05 7.24 -15.18
N GLY A 376 -16.59 8.46 -15.05
CA GLY A 376 -17.96 8.82 -15.38
C GLY A 376 -18.23 8.95 -16.89
N PRO A 377 -19.43 9.41 -17.30
CA PRO A 377 -19.82 9.52 -18.70
C PRO A 377 -18.93 10.52 -19.46
N TRP A 378 -18.75 10.27 -20.76
CA TRP A 378 -17.97 11.13 -21.64
C TRP A 378 -18.76 12.35 -22.09
N LEU A 379 -18.19 13.53 -21.84
CA LEU A 379 -18.61 14.74 -22.54
C LEU A 379 -17.92 14.84 -23.89
N TYR A 380 -18.66 15.06 -24.96
CA TYR A 380 -18.12 15.26 -26.31
C TYR A 380 -18.03 16.75 -26.64
N CYS A 381 -16.90 17.14 -27.22
CA CYS A 381 -16.48 18.53 -27.35
C CYS A 381 -16.21 18.85 -28.83
N ASP A 382 -17.03 19.74 -29.39
CA ASP A 382 -16.87 20.29 -30.73
C ASP A 382 -16.39 21.76 -30.67
N LEU A 383 -16.36 22.44 -31.82
CA LEU A 383 -15.79 23.77 -31.97
C LEU A 383 -16.60 24.90 -31.34
N ASN A 384 -17.92 24.72 -31.14
CA ASN A 384 -18.77 25.69 -30.43
C ASN A 384 -18.95 25.34 -28.94
N GLY A 385 -18.39 24.21 -28.51
CA GLY A 385 -18.35 23.78 -27.12
C GLY A 385 -19.64 23.08 -26.70
N SER A 386 -19.58 22.40 -25.56
CA SER A 386 -20.59 21.40 -25.19
C SER A 386 -21.94 21.94 -24.69
N SER A 387 -22.17 23.26 -24.69
CA SER A 387 -23.34 23.88 -24.06
C SER A 387 -24.67 23.50 -24.72
N ASP A 388 -24.65 23.15 -26.01
CA ASP A 388 -25.78 22.67 -26.80
C ASP A 388 -25.65 21.19 -27.20
N GLY A 389 -24.67 20.48 -26.62
CA GLY A 389 -24.30 19.12 -26.99
C GLY A 389 -23.48 19.06 -28.29
N TYR A 390 -23.02 17.86 -28.65
CA TYR A 390 -22.20 17.70 -29.85
C TYR A 390 -23.04 17.90 -31.13
N GLY A 391 -22.64 18.86 -31.96
CA GLY A 391 -23.14 19.07 -33.31
C GLY A 391 -22.13 18.58 -34.35
N ALA A 392 -22.52 17.61 -35.19
CA ALA A 392 -21.64 17.07 -36.23
C ALA A 392 -21.14 18.13 -37.23
N ASP A 393 -21.94 19.18 -37.47
CA ASP A 393 -21.57 20.33 -38.32
C ASP A 393 -20.47 21.22 -37.70
N PHE A 394 -20.23 21.10 -36.39
CA PHE A 394 -19.21 21.83 -35.63
C PHE A 394 -18.01 20.95 -35.25
N SER A 395 -17.95 19.73 -35.77
CA SER A 395 -16.79 18.86 -35.59
C SER A 395 -15.53 19.44 -36.25
N GLY A 396 -14.35 19.05 -35.74
CA GLY A 396 -13.12 19.26 -36.48
C GLY A 396 -13.14 18.43 -37.76
N LEU A 397 -12.62 18.96 -38.87
CA LEU A 397 -12.59 18.24 -40.15
C LEU A 397 -11.15 17.92 -40.55
N ALA A 398 -10.84 16.63 -40.72
CA ALA A 398 -9.55 16.18 -41.22
C ALA A 398 -9.64 15.70 -42.67
N THR A 399 -8.86 16.28 -43.58
CA THR A 399 -8.72 15.83 -44.98
C THR A 399 -7.40 15.09 -45.15
N VAL A 400 -7.47 13.81 -45.52
CA VAL A 400 -6.29 12.95 -45.64
C VAL A 400 -6.12 12.54 -47.09
N ASP A 401 -5.06 13.03 -47.74
CA ASP A 401 -4.82 12.78 -49.16
C ASP A 401 -4.17 11.42 -49.41
N GLY A 402 -4.47 10.85 -50.59
CA GLY A 402 -3.98 9.53 -51.05
C GLY A 402 -2.99 9.56 -52.20
N THR A 403 -2.74 10.71 -52.80
CA THR A 403 -1.81 10.87 -53.92
C THR A 403 -1.28 12.31 -53.95
N ALA A 404 0.01 12.49 -53.71
CA ALA A 404 0.67 13.78 -53.91
C ALA A 404 0.83 14.04 -55.42
N THR A 405 0.03 14.96 -55.96
CA THR A 405 0.39 15.71 -57.18
C THR A 405 0.78 17.11 -56.74
N GLU A 406 2.05 17.44 -56.95
CA GLU A 406 2.68 18.73 -56.67
C GLU A 406 1.97 19.87 -57.44
N THR A 407 1.46 20.86 -56.72
CA THR A 407 1.46 22.25 -57.20
C THR A 407 2.79 22.85 -56.76
N ALA A 408 3.59 23.34 -57.72
CA ALA A 408 4.89 23.95 -57.46
C ALA A 408 4.74 25.13 -56.48
N ILE A 409 5.72 25.29 -55.58
CA ILE A 409 5.77 26.45 -54.67
C ILE A 409 6.14 27.69 -55.51
N ASP A 410 5.24 28.67 -55.58
CA ASP A 410 5.42 29.87 -56.40
C ASP A 410 6.49 30.80 -55.83
N TRP A 411 6.49 30.99 -54.50
CA TRP A 411 7.48 31.82 -53.82
C TRP A 411 7.59 31.47 -52.33
N CYS A 412 8.78 31.60 -51.76
CA CYS A 412 8.99 31.55 -50.32
C CYS A 412 10.20 32.38 -49.87
N THR A 413 10.32 32.69 -48.57
CA THR A 413 11.47 33.44 -48.01
C THR A 413 11.71 33.10 -46.54
N LEU A 414 12.97 33.22 -46.09
CA LEU A 414 13.28 33.46 -44.68
C LEU A 414 13.00 34.94 -44.37
N GLN A 415 11.99 35.23 -43.55
CA GLN A 415 11.51 36.58 -43.34
C GLN A 415 12.26 37.33 -42.24
N TYR A 416 12.33 36.77 -41.03
CA TYR A 416 12.87 37.46 -39.87
C TYR A 416 13.15 36.50 -38.70
N PRO A 417 14.15 36.78 -37.84
CA PRO A 417 15.29 37.63 -38.12
C PRO A 417 16.20 37.02 -39.19
N LEU A 418 17.03 37.83 -39.86
CA LEU A 418 18.10 37.33 -40.74
C LEU A 418 19.40 37.06 -39.97
N GLU A 419 19.49 37.49 -38.71
CA GLU A 419 20.62 37.23 -37.83
C GLU A 419 20.11 37.07 -36.39
N THR A 420 20.54 36.02 -35.68
CA THR A 420 20.16 35.81 -34.28
C THR A 420 21.27 35.15 -33.46
N ASN A 421 21.14 35.20 -32.14
CA ASN A 421 22.08 34.61 -31.19
C ASN A 421 21.36 33.59 -30.29
N SER A 422 22.01 32.50 -29.92
CA SER A 422 21.57 31.57 -28.86
C SER A 422 22.73 31.05 -28.02
N LEU A 423 22.41 30.38 -26.92
CA LEU A 423 23.36 29.54 -26.19
C LEU A 423 23.29 28.10 -26.72
N ILE A 424 24.34 27.30 -26.46
CA ILE A 424 24.32 25.85 -26.66
C ILE A 424 23.09 25.26 -25.94
N ASP A 425 22.38 24.38 -26.63
CA ASP A 425 21.19 23.65 -26.12
C ASP A 425 20.02 24.54 -25.66
N GLU A 426 20.09 25.85 -25.92
CA GLU A 426 18.98 26.78 -25.71
C GLU A 426 18.31 27.13 -27.04
N PRO A 427 16.97 27.23 -27.07
CA PRO A 427 16.26 27.53 -28.30
C PRO A 427 16.48 28.99 -28.72
N THR A 428 16.61 29.23 -30.03
CA THR A 428 16.72 30.59 -30.60
C THR A 428 15.47 31.44 -30.30
N THR A 429 15.56 32.75 -30.57
CA THR A 429 14.34 33.54 -30.83
C THR A 429 13.51 32.89 -31.95
N LEU A 430 12.21 33.20 -32.02
CA LEU A 430 11.38 32.72 -33.12
C LEU A 430 11.94 33.18 -34.46
N LEU A 431 12.05 32.23 -35.39
CA LEU A 431 12.46 32.42 -36.77
C LEU A 431 11.22 32.29 -37.62
N PHE A 432 10.97 33.23 -38.51
CA PHE A 432 9.78 33.33 -39.34
C PHE A 432 10.14 33.13 -40.81
N GLY A 433 9.37 32.30 -41.50
CA GLY A 433 9.45 32.08 -42.94
C GLY A 433 8.09 32.33 -43.58
N ARG A 434 8.06 32.73 -44.85
CA ARG A 434 6.82 32.93 -45.60
C ARG A 434 6.78 32.10 -46.87
N VAL A 435 5.58 31.74 -47.28
CA VAL A 435 5.31 30.98 -48.50
C VAL A 435 4.07 31.52 -49.20
N PHE A 436 4.12 31.52 -50.53
CA PHE A 436 3.04 31.87 -51.44
C PHE A 436 2.86 30.74 -52.44
N ILE A 437 1.61 30.30 -52.60
CA ILE A 437 1.19 29.34 -53.61
C ILE A 437 -0.17 29.78 -54.12
N ASP A 438 -0.26 30.12 -55.41
CA ASP A 438 -1.45 30.72 -56.01
C ASP A 438 -2.67 29.80 -55.84
N GLY A 439 -3.71 30.34 -55.22
CA GLY A 439 -4.95 29.65 -54.92
C GLY A 439 -4.89 28.70 -53.71
N ILE A 440 -3.76 28.58 -53.02
CA ILE A 440 -3.60 27.75 -51.81
C ILE A 440 -3.34 28.62 -50.57
N THR A 441 -2.37 29.53 -50.63
CA THR A 441 -2.07 30.46 -49.51
C THR A 441 -2.96 31.70 -49.56
N ASN A 442 -3.74 31.88 -50.64
CA ASN A 442 -4.67 32.99 -50.81
C ASN A 442 -5.94 32.74 -49.95
N GLY A 443 -5.90 33.03 -48.66
CA GLY A 443 -7.01 32.67 -47.78
C GLY A 443 -6.84 33.06 -46.32
N THR A 444 -7.61 32.41 -45.46
CA THR A 444 -7.46 32.51 -44.00
C THR A 444 -7.13 31.14 -43.45
N GLY A 445 -6.08 31.05 -42.63
CA GLY A 445 -5.52 29.82 -42.11
C GLY A 445 -4.45 29.23 -43.02
N ALA A 446 -3.62 28.34 -42.45
CA ALA A 446 -2.55 27.65 -43.17
C ALA A 446 -3.06 27.00 -44.47
N GLY A 447 -2.42 27.34 -45.58
CA GLY A 447 -2.64 26.75 -46.89
C GLY A 447 -2.52 25.23 -46.82
N GLN A 448 -3.56 24.54 -47.28
CA GLN A 448 -3.73 23.11 -47.09
C GLN A 448 -2.51 22.32 -47.58
N GLY A 449 -1.97 21.42 -46.75
CA GLY A 449 -0.89 20.50 -47.12
C GLY A 449 0.48 21.14 -47.37
N ILE A 450 0.74 22.32 -46.82
CA ILE A 450 2.08 22.91 -46.78
C ILE A 450 2.81 22.39 -45.54
N LEU A 451 4.02 21.86 -45.73
CA LEU A 451 4.97 21.61 -44.65
C LEU A 451 6.04 22.68 -44.69
N GLY A 452 6.28 23.36 -43.57
CA GLY A 452 7.39 24.28 -43.40
C GLY A 452 8.45 23.68 -42.48
N GLN A 453 9.72 23.86 -42.80
CA GLN A 453 10.84 23.54 -41.93
C GLN A 453 11.83 24.70 -41.90
N VAL A 454 12.45 24.93 -40.76
CA VAL A 454 13.64 25.76 -40.63
C VAL A 454 14.82 24.87 -40.30
N GLY A 455 15.97 25.11 -40.92
CA GLY A 455 17.16 24.31 -40.71
C GLY A 455 18.42 25.14 -40.59
N TYR A 456 19.47 24.54 -40.04
CA TYR A 456 20.79 25.13 -39.93
C TYR A 456 21.87 24.20 -40.47
N GLY A 457 22.95 24.79 -40.98
CA GLY A 457 24.10 24.08 -41.53
C GLY A 457 25.36 24.95 -41.59
N PRO A 458 26.43 24.46 -42.23
CA PRO A 458 27.67 25.21 -42.40
C PRO A 458 27.44 26.56 -43.11
N THR A 459 28.16 27.61 -42.69
CA THR A 459 28.12 28.91 -43.35
C THR A 459 28.53 28.80 -44.82
N ALA A 460 27.88 29.57 -45.70
CA ALA A 460 28.09 29.55 -47.15
C ALA A 460 27.87 28.18 -47.83
N SER A 461 26.94 27.37 -47.34
CA SER A 461 26.53 26.10 -47.97
C SER A 461 25.09 26.15 -48.48
N ASP A 462 24.80 25.33 -49.51
CA ASP A 462 23.46 25.21 -50.10
C ASP A 462 22.74 23.96 -49.54
N PRO A 463 21.57 24.10 -48.89
CA PRO A 463 20.79 22.99 -48.32
C PRO A 463 20.30 21.96 -49.35
N ALA A 464 20.23 22.32 -50.64
CA ALA A 464 19.84 21.38 -51.69
C ALA A 464 20.97 20.41 -52.07
N THR A 465 22.23 20.77 -51.81
CA THR A 465 23.41 19.98 -52.20
C THR A 465 24.24 19.49 -51.01
N SER A 466 24.07 20.10 -49.84
CA SER A 466 24.74 19.73 -48.60
C SER A 466 23.85 18.87 -47.71
N SER A 467 24.35 17.69 -47.33
CA SER A 467 23.69 16.81 -46.35
C SER A 467 23.90 17.24 -44.89
N ASP A 468 24.74 18.25 -44.64
CA ASP A 468 25.14 18.66 -43.29
C ASP A 468 24.14 19.65 -42.64
N TRP A 469 22.96 19.81 -43.25
CA TRP A 469 21.87 20.62 -42.73
C TRP A 469 20.94 19.81 -41.82
N THR A 470 20.62 20.36 -40.66
CA THR A 470 19.65 19.81 -39.72
C THR A 470 18.36 20.62 -39.80
N TRP A 471 17.20 19.94 -39.84
CA TRP A 471 15.89 20.55 -40.07
C TRP A 471 14.93 20.31 -38.91
N VAL A 472 14.12 21.31 -38.61
CA VAL A 472 13.07 21.31 -37.58
C VAL A 472 11.77 21.78 -38.21
N ASP A 473 10.68 21.09 -37.90
CA ASP A 473 9.34 21.46 -38.38
C ASP A 473 8.93 22.84 -37.86
N ALA A 474 8.41 23.66 -38.76
CA ALA A 474 7.90 24.99 -38.48
C ALA A 474 6.38 24.96 -38.41
N ALA A 475 5.82 25.61 -37.39
CA ALA A 475 4.39 25.73 -37.19
C ALA A 475 3.86 26.94 -37.98
N TYR A 476 2.65 26.86 -38.51
CA TYR A 476 1.97 28.04 -39.06
C TYR A 476 1.80 29.12 -37.98
N ASN A 477 1.98 30.39 -38.37
CA ASN A 477 1.86 31.57 -37.51
C ASN A 477 0.64 32.43 -37.90
N ILE A 478 0.63 33.00 -39.11
CA ILE A 478 -0.41 33.93 -39.54
C ILE A 478 -0.51 34.01 -41.07
N ASP A 479 -1.69 34.39 -41.57
CA ASP A 479 -1.90 34.86 -42.93
C ASP A 479 -1.23 36.23 -43.09
N ALA A 480 -0.10 36.26 -43.78
CA ALA A 480 0.64 37.48 -44.08
C ALA A 480 0.16 38.10 -45.40
N ASP A 481 0.13 39.43 -45.44
CA ASP A 481 -0.15 40.15 -46.68
C ASP A 481 0.92 39.82 -47.75
N GLY A 482 0.45 39.66 -48.98
CA GLY A 482 1.24 39.65 -50.18
C GLY A 482 1.60 41.06 -50.64
N PRO A 483 1.88 41.25 -51.95
CA PRO A 483 2.18 42.57 -52.50
C PRO A 483 1.03 43.59 -52.36
N VAL A 484 -0.21 43.14 -52.12
CA VAL A 484 -1.38 44.01 -51.93
C VAL A 484 -1.79 44.02 -50.46
N ILE A 485 -1.71 45.18 -49.80
CA ILE A 485 -2.08 45.32 -48.39
C ILE A 485 -3.53 44.85 -48.15
N GLY A 486 -3.70 43.94 -47.20
CA GLY A 486 -4.98 43.31 -46.83
C GLY A 486 -5.41 42.12 -47.69
N ASP A 487 -4.61 41.67 -48.66
CA ASP A 487 -4.93 40.51 -49.51
C ASP A 487 -4.68 39.16 -48.81
N ARG A 488 -3.88 39.13 -47.74
CA ARG A 488 -3.50 37.92 -46.99
C ARG A 488 -3.08 36.76 -47.91
N ALA A 489 -2.30 37.08 -48.94
CA ALA A 489 -1.97 36.10 -49.97
C ALA A 489 -0.91 35.07 -49.53
N ASN A 490 -0.13 35.35 -48.48
CA ASN A 490 0.99 34.51 -48.05
C ASN A 490 0.68 33.85 -46.69
N ASP A 491 1.28 32.69 -46.43
CA ASP A 491 1.32 32.12 -45.09
C ASP A 491 2.68 32.33 -44.44
N GLU A 492 2.67 32.70 -43.17
CA GLU A 492 3.86 32.80 -42.33
C GLU A 492 3.95 31.59 -41.40
N TYR A 493 5.15 31.02 -41.28
CA TYR A 493 5.49 29.90 -40.42
C TYR A 493 6.57 30.33 -39.43
N MET A 494 6.59 29.74 -38.25
CA MET A 494 7.55 30.02 -37.20
C MET A 494 8.09 28.75 -36.52
N ALA A 495 9.37 28.77 -36.18
CA ALA A 495 10.02 27.74 -35.38
C ALA A 495 11.20 28.30 -34.59
N ARG A 496 11.76 27.48 -33.71
CA ARG A 496 13.02 27.74 -33.02
C ARG A 496 14.02 26.64 -33.36
N LEU A 497 15.30 27.00 -33.43
CA LEU A 497 16.39 26.04 -33.57
C LEU A 497 17.07 25.83 -32.22
N THR A 498 17.61 24.64 -31.98
CA THR A 498 18.48 24.33 -30.84
C THR A 498 19.75 23.67 -31.37
N VAL A 499 20.90 24.16 -30.97
CA VAL A 499 22.21 23.73 -31.50
C VAL A 499 23.14 23.39 -30.34
N SER A 500 23.71 22.19 -30.36
CA SER A 500 24.50 21.66 -29.25
C SER A 500 26.00 21.99 -29.31
N VAL A 501 26.44 22.73 -30.33
CA VAL A 501 27.85 23.07 -30.55
C VAL A 501 28.00 24.56 -30.82
N ALA A 502 28.85 25.24 -30.07
CA ALA A 502 29.13 26.66 -30.29
C ALA A 502 29.81 26.89 -31.64
N GLY A 503 29.40 27.95 -32.33
CA GLY A 503 29.87 28.32 -33.66
C GLY A 503 28.87 29.20 -34.39
N ASP A 504 29.26 29.64 -35.59
CA ASP A 504 28.39 30.37 -36.50
C ASP A 504 27.82 29.40 -37.54
N TYR A 505 26.50 29.46 -37.75
CA TYR A 505 25.76 28.60 -38.67
C TYR A 505 24.95 29.43 -39.66
N ALA A 506 24.82 28.95 -40.89
CA ALA A 506 23.79 29.45 -41.79
C ALA A 506 22.45 28.80 -41.41
N PHE A 507 21.35 29.53 -41.55
CA PHE A 507 20.01 28.96 -41.43
C PHE A 507 19.07 29.45 -42.54
N ALA A 508 18.07 28.63 -42.86
CA ALA A 508 17.16 28.84 -43.98
C ALA A 508 15.81 28.17 -43.72
N TYR A 509 14.77 28.64 -44.41
CA TYR A 509 13.48 27.96 -44.47
C TYR A 509 13.42 27.03 -45.67
N ARG A 510 12.60 25.98 -45.60
CA ARG A 510 12.17 25.21 -46.75
C ARG A 510 10.71 24.79 -46.63
N PHE A 511 10.04 24.66 -47.77
CA PHE A 511 8.64 24.25 -47.82
C PHE A 511 8.42 23.06 -48.75
N SER A 512 7.41 22.25 -48.45
CA SER A 512 7.01 21.08 -49.22
C SER A 512 5.48 20.98 -49.36
N ARG A 513 5.02 20.38 -50.47
CA ARG A 513 3.60 20.14 -50.79
C ARG A 513 3.26 18.66 -50.99
N ASP A 514 4.25 17.79 -50.97
CA ASP A 514 4.13 16.35 -51.28
C ASP A 514 4.49 15.48 -50.07
N GLY A 515 4.21 15.99 -48.86
CA GLY A 515 4.52 15.30 -47.61
C GLY A 515 6.01 15.22 -47.28
N GLY A 516 6.83 16.14 -47.82
CA GLY A 516 8.26 16.20 -47.54
C GLY A 516 9.11 15.36 -48.51
N THR A 517 8.56 14.92 -49.63
CA THR A 517 9.29 14.17 -50.66
C THR A 517 10.18 15.11 -51.50
N THR A 518 9.69 16.30 -51.79
CA THR A 518 10.43 17.41 -52.43
C THR A 518 10.40 18.65 -51.53
N TRP A 519 11.47 19.46 -51.60
CA TRP A 519 11.64 20.64 -50.76
C TRP A 519 12.16 21.83 -51.56
N HIS A 520 11.54 22.99 -51.35
CA HIS A 520 11.98 24.27 -51.90
C HIS A 520 12.63 25.10 -50.79
N ALA A 521 13.93 25.33 -50.89
CA ALA A 521 14.68 26.15 -49.93
C ALA A 521 14.52 27.65 -50.20
N CYS A 522 14.53 28.45 -49.14
CA CYS A 522 14.25 29.87 -49.14
C CYS A 522 15.26 30.61 -48.27
N ASP A 523 15.92 31.61 -48.85
CA ASP A 523 16.86 32.55 -48.24
C ASP A 523 16.17 33.91 -47.95
N GLY A 524 16.98 34.89 -47.52
CA GLY A 524 16.51 36.16 -46.99
C GLY A 524 15.90 37.14 -48.01
N ASP A 525 16.16 36.99 -49.31
CA ASP A 525 15.52 37.76 -50.38
C ASP A 525 14.44 36.95 -51.12
N GLY A 526 14.41 35.64 -50.91
CA GLY A 526 13.32 34.73 -51.28
C GLY A 526 13.59 33.96 -52.57
N SER A 527 12.77 32.94 -52.85
CA SER A 527 13.11 31.85 -53.78
C SER A 527 13.04 32.17 -55.29
N ILE A 528 12.97 33.44 -55.71
CA ILE A 528 12.74 33.82 -57.13
C ILE A 528 13.97 33.54 -58.01
N ASN A 529 15.17 33.67 -57.44
CA ASN A 529 16.49 33.43 -58.01
C ASN A 529 17.07 32.05 -57.61
N GLY A 530 16.33 31.26 -56.84
CA GLY A 530 16.85 30.07 -56.16
C GLY A 530 17.69 30.45 -54.94
N TYR A 531 18.07 29.46 -54.15
CA TYR A 531 18.81 29.67 -52.90
C TYR A 531 20.25 30.18 -53.15
N ASP A 532 20.60 31.34 -52.61
CA ASP A 532 21.97 31.86 -52.52
C ASP A 532 22.52 31.72 -51.08
N PRO A 533 23.59 30.93 -50.86
CA PRO A 533 24.23 30.83 -49.55
C PRO A 533 24.74 32.15 -48.96
N ALA A 534 24.92 33.21 -49.77
CA ALA A 534 25.27 34.54 -49.30
C ALA A 534 24.10 35.30 -48.66
N GLU A 535 22.86 34.88 -48.93
CA GLU A 535 21.62 35.51 -48.46
C GLU A 535 20.91 34.66 -47.39
N ALA A 536 21.57 33.59 -46.93
CA ALA A 536 21.15 32.78 -45.79
C ALA A 536 21.12 33.59 -44.48
N GLY A 537 20.25 33.19 -43.55
CA GLY A 537 20.27 33.74 -42.19
C GLY A 537 21.53 33.31 -41.43
N LEU A 538 21.98 34.13 -40.47
CA LEU A 538 23.16 33.85 -39.65
C LEU A 538 22.78 33.59 -38.19
N LEU A 539 23.14 32.41 -37.67
CA LEU A 539 22.91 32.01 -36.28
C LEU A 539 24.25 31.92 -35.53
N HIS A 540 24.40 32.75 -34.50
CA HIS A 540 25.53 32.72 -33.57
C HIS A 540 25.19 31.89 -32.34
N VAL A 541 25.83 30.72 -32.20
CA VAL A 541 25.67 29.84 -31.03
C VAL A 541 26.89 30.02 -30.13
N THR A 542 26.68 30.57 -28.94
CA THR A 542 27.74 30.75 -27.95
C THR A 542 27.64 29.68 -26.87
N ALA A 543 28.78 29.29 -26.29
CA ALA A 543 28.74 28.43 -25.12
C ALA A 543 28.04 29.17 -23.98
N ALA A 544 27.21 28.48 -23.20
CA ALA A 544 26.67 29.03 -21.96
C ALA A 544 27.83 29.57 -21.11
N PRO A 545 27.72 30.78 -20.53
CA PRO A 545 28.74 31.26 -19.60
C PRO A 545 28.91 30.22 -18.49
N VAL A 546 30.16 29.87 -18.17
CA VAL A 546 30.48 28.92 -17.09
C VAL A 546 29.72 29.39 -15.85
N GLN A 547 28.77 28.57 -15.42
CA GLN A 547 28.01 28.87 -14.22
C GLN A 547 28.96 28.69 -13.04
N THR A 548 29.53 29.77 -12.54
CA THR A 548 30.52 29.73 -11.46
C THR A 548 29.85 29.94 -10.12
N VAL A 549 30.38 29.27 -9.09
CA VAL A 549 30.09 29.61 -7.70
C VAL A 549 30.91 30.84 -7.33
N ASP A 550 30.25 31.92 -6.91
CA ASP A 550 30.93 33.17 -6.56
C ASP A 550 31.72 33.05 -5.25
N TRP A 551 31.13 32.37 -4.26
CA TRP A 551 31.76 32.13 -2.97
C TRP A 551 31.18 30.91 -2.27
N CYS A 552 32.01 30.17 -1.53
CA CYS A 552 31.56 29.11 -0.65
C CYS A 552 32.52 28.90 0.53
N VAL A 553 32.06 28.20 1.58
CA VAL A 553 32.84 27.89 2.77
C VAL A 553 32.40 26.58 3.44
N PHE A 554 33.35 25.82 3.99
CA PHE A 554 33.07 24.76 4.96
C PHE A 554 32.80 25.41 6.32
N GLN A 555 31.54 25.44 6.75
CA GLN A 555 31.13 26.26 7.89
C GLN A 555 31.22 25.54 9.23
N PHE A 556 30.83 24.27 9.28
CA PHE A 556 30.76 23.53 10.55
C PHE A 556 30.78 22.02 10.32
N PRO A 557 31.40 21.23 11.22
CA PRO A 557 32.29 21.66 12.30
C PRO A 557 33.69 22.03 11.76
N THR A 558 34.25 23.16 12.20
CA THR A 558 35.63 23.58 11.84
C THR A 558 36.70 22.96 12.74
N VAL A 559 36.29 22.30 13.82
CA VAL A 559 37.18 21.56 14.73
C VAL A 559 37.37 20.12 14.27
N ALA A 560 38.54 19.56 14.58
CA ALA A 560 38.89 18.19 14.21
C ALA A 560 37.85 17.18 14.72
N GLN A 561 37.39 16.31 13.83
CA GLN A 561 36.42 15.25 14.12
C GLN A 561 37.14 13.99 14.59
N ASN A 562 36.61 13.32 15.61
CA ASN A 562 37.06 12.00 16.03
C ASN A 562 36.01 10.97 15.62
N LEU A 563 36.31 10.20 14.58
CA LEU A 563 35.37 9.31 13.91
C LEU A 563 35.74 7.84 14.17
N VAL A 564 34.77 6.96 13.90
CA VAL A 564 34.94 5.50 13.98
C VAL A 564 34.77 4.92 12.59
N ALA A 565 35.67 4.00 12.22
CA ALA A 565 35.64 3.38 10.90
C ALA A 565 34.28 2.70 10.62
N GLY A 566 33.60 3.10 9.54
CA GLY A 566 32.28 2.58 9.15
C GLY A 566 31.08 3.27 9.80
N VAL A 567 31.30 4.29 10.65
CA VAL A 567 30.23 5.12 11.23
C VAL A 567 30.22 6.47 10.52
N ALA A 568 29.02 6.99 10.25
CA ALA A 568 28.85 8.33 9.67
C ALA A 568 29.35 9.42 10.63
N SER A 569 29.94 10.48 10.09
CA SER A 569 30.30 11.67 10.86
C SER A 569 29.06 12.37 11.44
N ASP A 570 29.29 13.27 12.40
CA ASP A 570 28.33 14.33 12.70
C ASP A 570 27.98 15.11 11.42
N THR A 571 26.82 15.76 11.41
CA THR A 571 26.37 16.55 10.26
C THR A 571 27.34 17.69 9.98
N LEU A 572 27.84 17.70 8.75
CA LEU A 572 28.71 18.72 8.19
C LEU A 572 27.85 19.74 7.46
N TYR A 573 28.26 21.01 7.51
CA TYR A 573 27.56 22.14 6.91
C TYR A 573 28.51 22.96 6.05
N GLY A 574 28.06 23.28 4.85
CA GLY A 574 28.73 24.18 3.92
C GLY A 574 27.79 25.27 3.45
N ARG A 575 28.33 26.46 3.19
CA ARG A 575 27.57 27.58 2.63
C ARG A 575 28.05 27.94 1.25
N VAL A 576 27.11 28.43 0.45
CA VAL A 576 27.36 28.88 -0.91
C VAL A 576 26.61 30.16 -1.21
N TYR A 577 27.26 31.05 -1.94
CA TYR A 577 26.73 32.27 -2.52
C TYR A 577 26.86 32.18 -4.04
N VAL A 578 25.74 32.39 -4.74
CA VAL A 578 25.74 32.64 -6.18
C VAL A 578 24.79 33.78 -6.50
N SER A 579 25.34 34.85 -7.05
CA SER A 579 24.63 36.08 -7.36
C SER A 579 23.45 35.82 -8.29
N GLY A 580 22.30 36.36 -7.91
CA GLY A 580 21.02 36.19 -8.59
C GLY A 580 20.36 34.83 -8.39
N VAL A 581 20.96 33.89 -7.64
CA VAL A 581 20.39 32.54 -7.48
C VAL A 581 20.21 32.11 -6.04
N THR A 582 21.19 32.38 -5.16
CA THR A 582 21.02 32.14 -3.72
C THR A 582 20.48 33.38 -3.01
N ASP A 583 20.17 34.45 -3.75
CA ASP A 583 19.62 35.71 -3.26
C ASP A 583 18.12 35.58 -2.89
N GLY A 584 17.78 34.77 -1.89
CA GLY A 584 16.39 34.58 -1.46
C GLY A 584 16.15 33.34 -0.60
N ALA A 585 14.89 33.16 -0.16
CA ALA A 585 14.49 31.98 0.58
C ALA A 585 14.28 30.78 -0.37
N GLY A 586 14.82 29.63 0.03
CA GLY A 586 14.69 28.37 -0.71
C GLY A 586 15.99 27.98 -1.41
N GLN A 587 16.03 26.75 -1.91
CA GLN A 587 17.22 26.23 -2.56
C GLN A 587 17.48 26.95 -3.89
N GLY A 588 18.66 27.57 -4.03
CA GLY A 588 19.11 28.19 -5.26
C GLY A 588 19.12 27.20 -6.43
N ALA A 589 18.43 27.56 -7.51
CA ALA A 589 18.25 26.71 -8.68
C ALA A 589 19.59 26.24 -9.28
N GLY A 590 19.71 24.92 -9.52
CA GLY A 590 20.90 24.31 -10.14
C GLY A 590 22.14 24.24 -9.25
N VAL A 591 22.06 24.62 -7.97
CA VAL A 591 23.15 24.44 -7.00
C VAL A 591 23.15 23.01 -6.49
N THR A 592 24.30 22.34 -6.60
CA THR A 592 24.53 21.00 -6.03
C THR A 592 25.73 21.05 -5.07
N ALA A 593 25.65 20.27 -3.99
CA ALA A 593 26.69 20.22 -2.97
C ALA A 593 27.20 18.79 -2.77
N GLN A 594 28.48 18.64 -2.45
CA GLN A 594 29.06 17.38 -2.01
C GLN A 594 30.00 17.59 -0.83
N PHE A 595 29.96 16.66 0.11
CA PHE A 595 30.87 16.56 1.24
C PHE A 595 31.83 15.40 1.01
N GLY A 596 33.11 15.63 1.25
CA GLY A 596 34.14 14.65 0.94
C GLY A 596 35.20 14.51 2.01
N TYR A 597 35.91 13.39 1.93
CA TYR A 597 37.08 13.09 2.74
C TYR A 597 38.23 12.60 1.87
N GLY A 598 39.45 12.94 2.26
CA GLY A 598 40.67 12.48 1.60
C GLY A 598 41.86 12.38 2.57
N PRO A 599 43.00 11.83 2.14
CA PRO A 599 44.18 11.70 2.99
C PRO A 599 44.63 13.05 3.55
N SER A 600 45.02 13.08 4.83
CA SER A 600 45.47 14.31 5.48
C SER A 600 46.63 14.97 4.72
N GLY A 601 46.57 16.30 4.55
CA GLY A 601 47.58 17.09 3.85
C GLY A 601 47.48 17.08 2.32
N THR A 602 46.47 16.44 1.74
CA THR A 602 46.22 16.46 0.30
C THR A 602 45.20 17.53 -0.08
N ASP A 603 45.33 18.07 -1.30
CA ASP A 603 44.44 19.10 -1.82
C ASP A 603 43.24 18.45 -2.57
N PRO A 604 42.00 18.68 -2.12
CA PRO A 604 40.78 18.13 -2.72
C PRO A 604 40.48 18.63 -4.12
N ALA A 605 41.09 19.72 -4.59
CA ALA A 605 40.93 20.21 -5.95
C ALA A 605 41.66 19.33 -7.00
N ASN A 606 42.58 18.46 -6.56
CA ASN A 606 43.35 17.59 -7.45
C ASN A 606 42.66 16.22 -7.64
N ALA A 607 42.18 15.95 -8.85
CA ALA A 607 41.39 14.75 -9.20
C ALA A 607 42.09 13.38 -8.98
N GLY A 608 43.38 13.36 -8.62
CA GLY A 608 44.16 12.15 -8.30
C GLY A 608 44.56 11.99 -6.83
N ALA A 609 44.09 12.85 -5.93
CA ALA A 609 44.53 12.91 -4.53
C ALA A 609 43.85 11.89 -3.59
N GLY A 610 42.99 11.00 -4.11
CA GLY A 610 42.33 9.95 -3.32
C GLY A 610 41.14 10.43 -2.48
N TRP A 611 40.45 11.48 -2.92
CA TRP A 611 39.26 12.01 -2.25
C TRP A 611 37.99 11.26 -2.65
N SER A 612 37.12 11.02 -1.67
CA SER A 612 35.78 10.43 -1.84
C SER A 612 34.71 11.47 -1.51
N TRP A 613 33.62 11.48 -2.28
CA TRP A 613 32.58 12.52 -2.19
C TRP A 613 31.19 11.89 -2.05
N THR A 614 30.34 12.50 -1.23
CA THR A 614 28.94 12.12 -0.99
C THR A 614 28.05 13.35 -1.20
N SER A 615 26.87 13.17 -1.79
CA SER A 615 25.92 14.27 -2.01
C SER A 615 25.48 14.94 -0.70
N GLY A 616 25.46 16.27 -0.71
CA GLY A 616 24.86 17.09 0.35
C GLY A 616 23.44 17.52 -0.02
N ALA A 617 22.59 17.72 0.98
CA ALA A 617 21.22 18.19 0.83
C ALA A 617 21.11 19.66 1.23
N TYR A 618 20.20 20.40 0.59
CA TYR A 618 19.85 21.74 1.04
C TYR A 618 19.31 21.68 2.48
N HIS A 619 19.77 22.60 3.32
CA HIS A 619 19.35 22.70 4.72
C HIS A 619 18.47 23.92 4.93
N VAL A 620 19.02 25.12 4.68
CA VAL A 620 18.31 26.38 4.92
C VAL A 620 19.01 27.54 4.19
N SER A 621 18.25 28.58 3.82
CA SER A 621 18.83 29.84 3.37
C SER A 621 19.24 30.68 4.58
N VAL A 622 20.45 31.22 4.56
CA VAL A 622 21.07 31.94 5.67
C VAL A 622 21.49 33.34 5.24
N ASP A 623 21.52 34.25 6.21
CA ASP A 623 21.86 35.64 5.93
C ASP A 623 23.26 35.80 5.31
N GLY A 624 23.32 36.73 4.37
CA GLY A 624 24.56 37.24 3.79
C GLY A 624 25.21 38.30 4.68
N LEU A 625 25.87 39.27 4.05
CA LEU A 625 26.44 40.42 4.76
C LEU A 625 25.37 41.38 5.32
N MET A 626 24.11 41.26 4.87
CA MET A 626 22.98 42.03 5.38
C MET A 626 22.03 41.12 6.18
N PRO A 627 21.71 41.46 7.45
CA PRO A 627 20.72 40.73 8.23
C PRO A 627 19.34 40.73 7.56
N GLY A 628 18.71 39.55 7.48
CA GLY A 628 17.43 39.30 6.80
C GLY A 628 17.53 39.17 5.27
N GLY A 629 18.72 39.24 4.69
CA GLY A 629 18.91 39.18 3.24
C GLY A 629 18.88 37.77 2.63
N LEU A 630 19.05 36.71 3.45
CA LEU A 630 19.04 35.30 3.04
C LEU A 630 19.87 34.98 1.78
N ALA A 631 20.97 35.71 1.55
CA ALA A 631 21.69 35.66 0.29
C ALA A 631 22.52 34.40 0.09
N ASN A 632 22.72 33.58 1.13
CA ASN A 632 23.51 32.36 1.07
C ASN A 632 22.60 31.15 1.27
N ASP A 633 22.94 30.03 0.66
CA ASP A 633 22.33 28.74 1.00
C ASP A 633 23.29 27.89 1.81
N GLU A 634 22.77 27.25 2.85
CA GLU A 634 23.46 26.23 3.64
C GLU A 634 23.01 24.84 3.21
N TYR A 635 24.00 23.98 2.99
CA TYR A 635 23.82 22.57 2.68
C TYR A 635 24.39 21.73 3.82
N SER A 636 23.81 20.57 4.05
CA SER A 636 24.25 19.62 5.06
C SER A 636 24.47 18.22 4.51
N GLY A 637 25.35 17.45 5.16
CA GLY A 637 25.65 16.07 4.77
C GLY A 637 26.53 15.37 5.80
N ALA A 638 26.76 14.08 5.61
CA ALA A 638 27.65 13.29 6.46
C ALA A 638 28.56 12.41 5.61
N VAL A 639 29.73 12.06 6.14
CA VAL A 639 30.68 11.16 5.47
C VAL A 639 30.89 9.91 6.32
N THR A 640 31.00 8.75 5.66
CA THR A 640 31.38 7.49 6.31
C THR A 640 32.75 7.06 5.81
N ILE A 641 33.72 6.95 6.72
CA ILE A 641 35.09 6.56 6.40
C ILE A 641 35.33 5.14 6.89
N ASN A 642 35.56 4.20 5.98
CA ASN A 642 35.59 2.77 6.32
C ASN A 642 36.94 2.26 6.85
N THR A 643 37.99 3.09 6.83
CA THR A 643 39.35 2.69 7.22
C THR A 643 39.93 3.65 8.25
N ALA A 644 40.48 3.11 9.33
CA ALA A 644 41.18 3.90 10.34
C ALA A 644 42.36 4.68 9.76
N GLY A 645 42.58 5.91 10.19
CA GLY A 645 43.60 6.80 9.65
C GLY A 645 43.34 8.27 9.94
N GLN A 646 44.20 9.14 9.41
CA GLN A 646 44.02 10.60 9.45
C GLN A 646 43.58 11.12 8.09
N TYR A 647 42.50 11.89 8.08
CA TYR A 647 41.86 12.43 6.90
C TYR A 647 41.63 13.93 7.04
N ALA A 648 41.31 14.58 5.92
CA ALA A 648 40.79 15.94 5.86
C ALA A 648 39.37 15.90 5.26
N LEU A 649 38.52 16.84 5.68
CA LEU A 649 37.16 17.02 5.21
C LEU A 649 37.07 18.31 4.37
N ALA A 650 36.22 18.27 3.35
CA ALA A 650 35.94 19.43 2.50
C ALA A 650 34.48 19.41 2.02
N VAL A 651 34.01 20.57 1.57
CA VAL A 651 32.74 20.70 0.84
C VAL A 651 33.04 21.28 -0.54
N ARG A 652 32.27 20.89 -1.54
CA ARG A 652 32.34 21.46 -2.87
C ARG A 652 30.95 21.71 -3.43
N PHE A 653 30.84 22.75 -4.25
CA PHE A 653 29.60 23.16 -4.89
C PHE A 653 29.77 23.23 -6.41
N SER A 654 28.70 22.91 -7.13
CA SER A 654 28.63 22.99 -8.58
C SER A 654 27.33 23.66 -9.00
N ARG A 655 27.40 24.34 -10.15
CA ARG A 655 26.30 25.06 -10.79
C ARG A 655 25.95 24.55 -12.19
N ASP A 656 26.64 23.50 -12.62
CA ASP A 656 26.59 22.90 -13.94
C ASP A 656 26.47 21.38 -13.84
N ALA A 657 25.61 20.93 -12.94
CA ALA A 657 25.31 19.50 -12.69
C ALA A 657 26.54 18.62 -12.40
N GLY A 658 27.57 19.22 -11.80
CA GLY A 658 28.79 18.53 -11.41
C GLY A 658 29.90 18.52 -12.47
N ALA A 659 29.77 19.27 -13.56
CA ALA A 659 30.83 19.39 -14.56
C ALA A 659 32.04 20.21 -14.04
N ASN A 660 31.79 21.29 -13.29
CA ASN A 660 32.81 22.07 -12.59
C ASN A 660 32.47 22.19 -11.10
N TRP A 661 33.50 22.06 -10.25
CA TRP A 661 33.36 22.11 -8.79
C TRP A 661 34.23 23.20 -8.18
N THR A 662 33.62 24.06 -7.37
CA THR A 662 34.34 24.96 -6.46
C THR A 662 34.44 24.29 -5.10
N VAL A 663 35.68 23.98 -4.68
CA VAL A 663 35.96 23.37 -3.38
C VAL A 663 36.25 24.46 -2.35
N CYS A 664 35.77 24.27 -1.12
CA CYS A 664 35.80 25.26 -0.06
C CYS A 664 36.40 24.66 1.21
N ASP A 665 37.32 25.38 1.82
CA ASP A 665 37.87 25.15 3.15
C ASP A 665 37.19 26.07 4.18
N THR A 666 37.78 26.23 5.37
CA THR A 666 37.15 26.94 6.49
C THR A 666 37.23 28.47 6.43
N ASP A 667 38.11 29.06 5.60
CA ASP A 667 38.14 30.50 5.32
C ASP A 667 37.47 30.88 3.98
N GLY A 668 37.12 29.87 3.17
CA GLY A 668 36.25 29.99 2.01
C GLY A 668 37.01 30.10 0.68
N SER A 669 36.28 30.10 -0.43
CA SER A 669 36.87 29.83 -1.75
C SER A 669 37.71 30.96 -2.40
N GLN A 670 37.88 32.12 -1.76
CA GLN A 670 38.44 33.32 -2.43
C GLN A 670 39.94 33.25 -2.72
N ASN A 671 40.70 32.46 -1.95
CA ASN A 671 42.15 32.28 -2.09
C ASN A 671 42.53 30.85 -2.53
N GLY A 672 41.54 30.05 -2.96
CA GLY A 672 41.69 28.63 -3.26
C GLY A 672 41.88 27.78 -2.00
N VAL A 673 41.83 26.46 -2.14
CA VAL A 673 41.91 25.55 -0.99
C VAL A 673 43.30 25.54 -0.37
N GLN A 674 43.34 25.80 0.94
CA GLN A 674 44.54 25.66 1.77
C GLN A 674 44.44 24.38 2.60
N THR A 675 45.36 23.44 2.37
CA THR A 675 45.34 22.12 3.03
C THR A 675 45.43 22.17 4.55
N ASN A 676 46.01 23.24 5.12
CA ASN A 676 46.07 23.49 6.56
C ASN A 676 44.80 24.13 7.15
N LEU A 677 43.84 24.53 6.31
CA LEU A 677 42.54 25.10 6.69
C LEU A 677 41.37 24.15 6.41
N LEU A 678 41.64 22.90 6.03
CA LEU A 678 40.66 21.82 5.96
C LEU A 678 40.38 21.25 7.36
N THR A 679 39.12 20.91 7.64
CA THR A 679 38.75 20.24 8.90
C THR A 679 39.39 18.85 8.96
N ALA A 680 40.19 18.57 9.98
CA ALA A 680 40.78 17.24 10.16
C ALA A 680 39.76 16.20 10.64
N ALA A 681 39.93 14.94 10.24
CA ALA A 681 39.17 13.80 10.75
C ALA A 681 40.12 12.65 11.18
N ASN A 682 40.12 12.34 12.47
CA ASN A 682 40.87 11.22 13.05
C ASN A 682 39.95 10.00 13.14
N VAL A 683 40.16 9.00 12.30
CA VAL A 683 39.34 7.79 12.24
C VAL A 683 40.03 6.67 12.98
N THR A 684 39.38 6.13 14.00
CA THR A 684 39.87 4.98 14.77
C THR A 684 39.27 3.67 14.24
N SER A 685 39.98 2.56 14.40
CA SER A 685 39.46 1.23 14.05
C SER A 685 38.25 0.92 14.93
N GLY A 686 37.15 0.45 14.33
CA GLY A 686 35.88 0.21 15.01
C GLY A 686 36.01 -0.71 16.22
N THR A 687 35.91 -0.13 17.41
CA THR A 687 35.59 -0.83 18.67
C THR A 687 34.25 -0.36 19.24
N SER A 688 33.33 0.14 18.41
CA SER A 688 31.99 0.53 18.88
C SER A 688 31.01 -0.61 18.69
N PHE A 689 30.91 -1.45 19.71
CA PHE A 689 29.82 -2.40 19.87
C PHE A 689 28.53 -1.63 20.21
N GLN A 690 27.56 -1.58 19.30
CA GLN A 690 26.34 -0.79 19.44
C GLN A 690 25.11 -1.53 18.92
N LEU A 691 24.02 -1.52 19.68
CA LEU A 691 22.69 -1.92 19.25
C LEU A 691 21.95 -0.69 18.68
N VAL A 692 21.35 -0.83 17.50
CA VAL A 692 20.62 0.24 16.80
C VAL A 692 19.12 -0.02 16.74
N SER A 693 18.69 -1.25 16.44
CA SER A 693 17.26 -1.59 16.43
C SER A 693 16.96 -3.06 16.72
N ILE A 694 15.68 -3.34 16.99
CA ILE A 694 15.08 -4.65 17.14
C ILE A 694 13.81 -4.73 16.26
N ASN A 695 13.55 -5.87 15.63
CA ASN A 695 12.35 -6.11 14.83
C ASN A 695 11.87 -7.58 14.94
N PRO A 696 10.59 -7.86 15.21
CA PRO A 696 9.53 -6.91 15.55
C PRO A 696 9.79 -6.20 16.89
N THR A 697 9.14 -5.05 17.10
CA THR A 697 9.24 -4.24 18.34
C THR A 697 8.29 -4.72 19.45
N TRP A 698 7.55 -5.80 19.24
CA TRP A 698 6.66 -6.39 20.23
C TRP A 698 6.53 -7.92 20.05
N GLY A 699 5.93 -8.59 21.03
CA GLY A 699 5.54 -10.00 20.94
C GLY A 699 5.01 -10.56 22.26
N PRO A 700 4.62 -11.85 22.30
CA PRO A 700 3.93 -12.44 23.45
C PRO A 700 4.77 -12.40 24.73
N VAL A 701 4.13 -12.12 25.87
CA VAL A 701 4.70 -12.18 27.22
C VAL A 701 5.13 -13.60 27.59
N ALA A 702 4.53 -14.62 26.98
CA ALA A 702 4.96 -16.02 27.03
C ALA A 702 6.29 -16.28 26.29
N GLY A 703 6.81 -15.31 25.54
CA GLY A 703 8.04 -15.43 24.75
C GLY A 703 7.82 -16.19 23.44
N ASN A 704 8.88 -16.86 22.98
CA ASN A 704 8.94 -17.60 21.73
C ASN A 704 8.80 -16.75 20.45
N GLN A 705 9.00 -15.43 20.55
CA GLN A 705 9.05 -14.53 19.40
C GLN A 705 10.48 -14.48 18.86
N THR A 706 10.66 -14.76 17.57
CA THR A 706 11.96 -14.51 16.91
C THR A 706 12.09 -13.02 16.63
N VAL A 707 13.21 -12.43 17.03
CA VAL A 707 13.56 -11.02 16.81
C VAL A 707 14.89 -10.90 16.08
N THR A 708 15.01 -9.88 15.24
CA THR A 708 16.21 -9.47 14.52
C THR A 708 16.75 -8.20 15.14
N LEU A 709 18.03 -8.22 15.50
CA LEU A 709 18.78 -7.09 16.03
C LEU A 709 19.66 -6.51 14.92
N THR A 710 19.71 -5.19 14.81
CA THR A 710 20.65 -4.49 13.93
C THR A 710 21.56 -3.58 14.75
N GLY A 711 22.82 -3.46 14.33
CA GLY A 711 23.83 -2.72 15.10
C GLY A 711 25.20 -2.74 14.45
N THR A 712 26.24 -2.54 15.26
CA THR A 712 27.65 -2.65 14.87
C THR A 712 28.44 -3.44 15.91
N GLY A 713 29.47 -4.16 15.49
CA GLY A 713 30.38 -4.89 16.37
C GLY A 713 29.84 -6.22 16.91
N PHE A 714 28.73 -6.76 16.37
CA PHE A 714 28.19 -8.05 16.79
C PHE A 714 29.15 -9.19 16.45
N ALA A 715 29.40 -10.08 17.39
CA ALA A 715 30.34 -11.18 17.22
C ALA A 715 29.97 -12.39 18.07
N THR A 716 30.53 -13.56 17.73
CA THR A 716 30.36 -14.78 18.52
C THR A 716 30.82 -14.56 19.98
N GLY A 717 30.03 -15.02 20.95
CA GLY A 717 30.27 -14.80 22.38
C GLY A 717 29.46 -13.64 22.99
N MET A 718 28.72 -12.91 22.16
CA MET A 718 27.74 -11.92 22.59
C MET A 718 26.57 -12.57 23.34
N THR A 719 25.95 -11.82 24.27
CA THR A 719 24.68 -12.18 24.91
C THR A 719 23.65 -11.08 24.66
N VAL A 720 22.37 -11.48 24.62
CA VAL A 720 21.24 -10.56 24.45
C VAL A 720 20.27 -10.78 25.61
N ASN A 721 19.82 -9.70 26.22
CA ASN A 721 18.83 -9.69 27.28
C ASN A 721 17.68 -8.75 26.88
N ILE A 722 16.43 -9.22 26.94
CA ILE A 722 15.23 -8.44 26.64
C ILE A 722 14.35 -8.42 27.88
N GLY A 723 14.18 -7.24 28.47
CA GLY A 723 13.31 -7.05 29.64
C GLY A 723 13.80 -7.77 30.91
N GLY A 724 15.10 -8.08 31.00
CA GLY A 724 15.72 -8.80 32.12
C GLY A 724 15.96 -10.29 31.84
N SER A 725 15.34 -10.86 30.80
CA SER A 725 15.44 -12.28 30.45
C SER A 725 16.41 -12.51 29.28
N ALA A 726 17.30 -13.49 29.42
CA ALA A 726 18.28 -13.83 28.38
C ALA A 726 17.58 -14.46 27.16
N CYS A 727 17.84 -13.89 25.99
CA CYS A 727 17.31 -14.39 24.72
C CYS A 727 17.87 -15.80 24.44
N SER A 728 17.02 -16.70 23.96
CA SER A 728 17.42 -18.05 23.56
C SER A 728 17.76 -18.13 22.06
N ASN A 729 18.45 -19.19 21.63
CA ASN A 729 18.82 -19.41 20.22
C ASN A 729 19.47 -18.18 19.53
N LEU A 730 20.39 -17.51 20.22
CA LEU A 730 21.11 -16.35 19.67
C LEU A 730 22.02 -16.79 18.51
N GLN A 731 21.79 -16.21 17.32
CA GLN A 731 22.58 -16.42 16.12
C GLN A 731 23.14 -15.09 15.62
N VAL A 732 24.46 -14.96 15.58
CA VAL A 732 25.14 -13.78 15.01
C VAL A 732 25.33 -14.02 13.51
N LEU A 733 24.65 -13.22 12.70
CA LEU A 733 24.64 -13.35 11.23
C LEU A 733 25.80 -12.60 10.59
N GLY A 734 26.32 -11.58 11.27
CA GLY A 734 27.48 -10.79 10.86
C GLY A 734 27.75 -9.65 11.84
N ALA A 735 28.72 -8.79 11.51
CA ALA A 735 29.12 -7.67 12.38
C ALA A 735 28.00 -6.65 12.65
N THR A 736 26.91 -6.70 11.90
CA THR A 736 25.80 -5.74 11.95
C THR A 736 24.43 -6.34 12.23
N SER A 737 24.31 -7.67 12.35
CA SER A 737 23.02 -8.34 12.52
C SER A 737 23.10 -9.64 13.31
N ALA A 738 22.11 -9.85 14.17
CA ALA A 738 21.91 -11.08 14.93
C ALA A 738 20.41 -11.38 15.10
N THR A 739 20.04 -12.63 15.29
CA THR A 739 18.68 -13.04 15.65
C THR A 739 18.67 -13.77 16.99
N CYS A 740 17.57 -13.65 17.75
CA CYS A 740 17.34 -14.46 18.94
C CYS A 740 15.85 -14.69 19.16
N VAL A 741 15.52 -15.62 20.05
CA VAL A 741 14.14 -15.95 20.43
C VAL A 741 13.87 -15.44 21.83
N THR A 742 12.86 -14.59 21.99
CA THR A 742 12.45 -14.06 23.30
C THR A 742 12.05 -15.19 24.24
N THR A 743 12.34 -15.04 25.52
CA THR A 743 11.92 -15.98 26.56
C THR A 743 10.74 -15.40 27.31
N ALA A 744 9.92 -16.27 27.89
CA ALA A 744 8.79 -15.87 28.74
C ALA A 744 9.24 -14.86 29.81
N ARG A 745 8.40 -13.85 30.05
CA ARG A 745 8.62 -12.82 31.05
C ARG A 745 7.45 -12.79 32.02
N ALA A 746 7.71 -12.42 33.27
CA ALA A 746 6.68 -12.38 34.31
C ALA A 746 5.75 -11.15 34.22
N THR A 747 6.05 -10.18 33.34
CA THR A 747 5.35 -8.89 33.29
C THR A 747 5.15 -8.41 31.85
N VAL A 748 3.94 -7.93 31.56
CA VAL A 748 3.57 -7.21 30.33
C VAL A 748 4.18 -5.81 30.33
N GLY A 749 4.42 -5.25 29.13
CA GLY A 749 4.79 -3.86 28.94
C GLY A 749 6.16 -3.63 28.27
N PRO A 750 6.58 -2.35 28.15
CA PRO A 750 7.83 -1.98 27.49
C PRO A 750 9.03 -2.55 28.23
N SER A 751 10.08 -2.85 27.48
CA SER A 751 11.28 -3.53 27.95
C SER A 751 12.52 -2.99 27.26
N THR A 752 13.59 -2.87 28.05
CA THR A 752 14.92 -2.57 27.53
C THR A 752 15.49 -3.80 26.82
N VAL A 753 16.06 -3.59 25.64
CA VAL A 753 16.86 -4.58 24.91
C VAL A 753 18.33 -4.25 25.17
N ALA A 754 19.08 -5.17 25.75
CA ALA A 754 20.49 -5.01 26.06
C ALA A 754 21.32 -6.11 25.40
N VAL A 755 22.45 -5.72 24.85
CA VAL A 755 23.42 -6.62 24.21
C VAL A 755 24.75 -6.41 24.93
N VAL A 756 25.48 -7.50 25.17
CA VAL A 756 26.78 -7.48 25.86
C VAL A 756 27.77 -8.37 25.13
N LEU A 757 28.97 -7.88 24.87
CA LEU A 757 30.10 -8.64 24.34
C LEU A 757 31.34 -8.34 25.20
N ASN A 758 31.80 -9.32 25.99
CA ASN A 758 32.87 -9.14 26.98
C ASN A 758 32.55 -8.01 27.99
N THR A 759 33.32 -6.92 27.98
CA THR A 759 33.10 -5.71 28.81
C THR A 759 32.22 -4.67 28.13
N ASP A 760 31.97 -4.81 26.82
CA ASP A 760 31.21 -3.84 26.04
C ASP A 760 29.72 -4.13 26.14
N ASN A 761 28.91 -3.08 26.31
CA ASN A 761 27.46 -3.18 26.41
C ASN A 761 26.79 -2.09 25.56
N SER A 762 25.61 -2.39 25.05
CA SER A 762 24.75 -1.44 24.36
C SER A 762 23.29 -1.80 24.60
N SER A 763 22.41 -0.80 24.74
CA SER A 763 21.01 -1.04 25.05
C SER A 763 20.08 0.00 24.44
N LEU A 764 18.86 -0.43 24.12
CA LEU A 764 17.74 0.43 23.73
C LEU A 764 16.63 0.31 24.78
N THR A 765 16.32 1.42 25.44
CA THR A 765 15.21 1.50 26.41
C THR A 765 13.86 1.43 25.70
N ASP A 766 12.90 0.74 26.29
CA ASP A 766 11.52 0.60 25.79
C ASP A 766 11.38 0.17 24.31
N ALA A 767 12.41 -0.50 23.78
CA ALA A 767 12.49 -0.88 22.37
C ALA A 767 11.71 -2.16 22.04
N TYR A 768 11.27 -2.92 23.05
CA TYR A 768 10.47 -4.12 22.87
C TYR A 768 9.27 -4.14 23.83
N TYR A 769 8.08 -4.40 23.34
CA TYR A 769 6.86 -4.52 24.15
C TYR A 769 6.44 -5.99 24.30
N TYR A 770 6.46 -6.50 25.54
CA TYR A 770 5.85 -7.80 25.83
C TYR A 770 4.34 -7.63 25.98
N ALA A 771 3.58 -8.11 25.00
CA ALA A 771 2.13 -8.05 24.97
C ALA A 771 1.51 -9.31 25.61
N PRO A 772 0.34 -9.22 26.26
CA PRO A 772 -0.45 -10.35 26.71
C PRO A 772 -1.16 -11.01 25.52
N TYR A 773 -0.37 -11.44 24.55
CA TYR A 773 -0.85 -12.04 23.32
C TYR A 773 -0.94 -13.55 23.47
N MET A 774 -2.13 -14.13 23.31
CA MET A 774 -2.39 -15.57 23.28
C MET A 774 -3.79 -15.85 22.72
N THR A 775 -4.00 -17.07 22.22
CA THR A 775 -5.31 -17.61 21.89
C THR A 775 -5.65 -18.70 22.92
N PRO A 776 -6.37 -18.37 24.01
CA PRO A 776 -6.78 -19.33 25.03
C PRO A 776 -7.76 -20.38 24.50
N THR A 777 -7.78 -21.54 25.13
CA THR A 777 -8.80 -22.57 24.95
C THR A 777 -9.94 -22.36 25.92
N LEU A 778 -11.03 -21.74 25.46
CA LEU A 778 -12.23 -21.49 26.28
C LEU A 778 -12.90 -22.78 26.75
N ASN A 779 -12.67 -23.16 28.00
CA ASN A 779 -13.12 -24.42 28.58
C ASN A 779 -13.62 -24.29 30.04
N GLY A 780 -13.64 -23.08 30.59
CA GLY A 780 -14.06 -22.78 31.96
C GLY A 780 -13.02 -23.23 33.00
N ASP A 781 -11.74 -23.21 32.66
CA ASP A 781 -10.63 -23.49 33.58
C ASP A 781 -9.54 -22.41 33.55
N LEU A 782 -8.64 -22.42 34.55
CA LEU A 782 -7.61 -21.39 34.73
C LEU A 782 -6.22 -21.86 34.25
N ALA A 783 -6.11 -22.97 33.53
CA ALA A 783 -4.83 -23.63 33.29
C ALA A 783 -3.85 -22.78 32.47
N GLU A 784 -4.37 -21.96 31.56
CA GLU A 784 -3.61 -21.07 30.68
C GLU A 784 -3.47 -19.64 31.20
N TRP A 785 -4.37 -19.23 32.09
CA TRP A 785 -4.40 -17.91 32.74
C TRP A 785 -3.40 -17.81 33.89
N THR A 786 -2.13 -17.82 33.55
CA THR A 786 -1.05 -17.64 34.53
C THR A 786 -0.97 -16.19 35.03
N ALA A 787 -0.18 -15.96 36.08
CA ALA A 787 -0.03 -14.63 36.69
C ALA A 787 0.42 -13.51 35.73
N VAL A 788 0.99 -13.85 34.55
CA VAL A 788 1.43 -12.86 33.56
C VAL A 788 0.27 -12.20 32.81
N TYR A 789 -0.90 -12.84 32.78
CA TYR A 789 -2.13 -12.34 32.16
C TYR A 789 -3.07 -11.70 33.20
N SER A 790 -2.72 -11.75 34.48
CA SER A 790 -3.54 -11.21 35.57
C SER A 790 -3.57 -9.68 35.53
N LEU A 791 -4.76 -9.11 35.40
CA LEU A 791 -5.03 -7.68 35.59
C LEU A 791 -5.13 -7.30 37.06
N GLY A 792 -5.59 -8.22 37.91
CA GLY A 792 -5.71 -7.98 39.34
C GLY A 792 -6.28 -9.18 40.08
N THR A 793 -5.96 -9.24 41.37
CA THR A 793 -6.52 -10.22 42.30
C THR A 793 -7.28 -9.51 43.39
N ASN A 794 -8.29 -10.15 43.95
CA ASN A 794 -9.04 -9.62 45.09
C ASN A 794 -8.92 -10.59 46.28
N ALA A 795 -8.44 -10.06 47.40
CA ALA A 795 -8.22 -10.80 48.63
C ALA A 795 -9.24 -10.43 49.73
N VAL A 796 -10.25 -9.61 49.39
CA VAL A 796 -11.31 -9.21 50.31
C VAL A 796 -12.26 -10.39 50.48
N VAL A 797 -12.60 -10.75 51.72
CA VAL A 797 -13.60 -11.79 51.98
C VAL A 797 -14.99 -11.27 51.64
N THR A 798 -15.72 -12.04 50.84
CA THR A 798 -17.12 -11.78 50.48
C THR A 798 -18.04 -11.65 51.69
N ASP A 799 -18.97 -10.70 51.63
CA ASP A 799 -20.03 -10.51 52.62
C ASP A 799 -21.32 -11.28 52.28
N TRP A 800 -21.39 -11.94 51.11
CA TRP A 800 -22.59 -12.63 50.61
C TRP A 800 -22.50 -14.16 50.69
N GLY A 801 -21.32 -14.71 51.02
CA GLY A 801 -21.07 -16.14 51.22
C GLY A 801 -20.00 -16.66 50.27
N ALA A 802 -19.32 -17.76 50.64
CA ALA A 802 -18.14 -18.25 49.91
C ALA A 802 -18.38 -18.69 48.44
N THR A 803 -19.63 -18.73 47.99
CA THR A 803 -20.00 -18.96 46.59
C THR A 803 -20.07 -17.68 45.77
N ASP A 804 -20.11 -16.50 46.40
CA ASP A 804 -20.13 -15.18 45.78
C ASP A 804 -18.75 -14.51 45.95
N GLU A 805 -17.75 -15.00 45.24
CA GLU A 805 -16.36 -14.56 45.36
C GLU A 805 -15.78 -14.15 44.00
N LEU A 806 -15.00 -13.06 43.97
CA LEU A 806 -14.19 -12.67 42.80
C LEU A 806 -12.74 -12.69 43.24
N ASN A 807 -11.95 -13.64 42.75
CA ASN A 807 -10.57 -13.89 43.15
C ASN A 807 -9.56 -13.26 42.17
N GLY A 808 -9.85 -13.25 40.87
CA GLY A 808 -8.92 -12.80 39.84
C GLY A 808 -9.58 -12.35 38.55
N LEU A 809 -8.96 -11.37 37.89
CA LEU A 809 -9.29 -10.92 36.54
C LEU A 809 -8.05 -11.06 35.66
N PHE A 810 -8.24 -11.60 34.47
CA PHE A 810 -7.18 -11.85 33.51
C PHE A 810 -7.56 -11.29 32.13
N PHE A 811 -6.54 -10.95 31.34
CA PHE A 811 -6.74 -10.51 29.97
C PHE A 811 -5.66 -11.01 29.03
N ALA A 812 -6.07 -11.26 27.80
CA ALA A 812 -5.20 -11.50 26.67
C ALA A 812 -5.87 -11.03 25.38
N TYR A 813 -5.14 -11.00 24.28
CA TYR A 813 -5.71 -10.79 22.97
C TYR A 813 -4.98 -11.59 21.89
N ASP A 814 -5.65 -11.80 20.78
CA ASP A 814 -5.01 -12.21 19.53
C ASP A 814 -5.29 -11.21 18.42
N ASP A 815 -5.24 -11.66 17.17
CA ASP A 815 -5.42 -10.81 16.00
C ASP A 815 -6.86 -10.34 15.80
N ALA A 816 -7.84 -11.05 16.35
CA ALA A 816 -9.25 -10.85 16.08
C ALA A 816 -10.10 -10.64 17.34
N ARG A 817 -9.62 -11.09 18.51
CA ARG A 817 -10.43 -11.13 19.74
C ARG A 817 -9.71 -10.58 20.96
N LEU A 818 -10.49 -9.93 21.82
CA LEU A 818 -10.17 -9.67 23.22
C LEU A 818 -10.59 -10.89 24.04
N TYR A 819 -9.69 -11.41 24.88
CA TYR A 819 -9.98 -12.47 25.83
C TYR A 819 -9.97 -11.93 27.26
N LEU A 820 -11.00 -12.26 28.02
CA LEU A 820 -11.13 -11.95 29.44
C LEU A 820 -11.43 -13.23 30.20
N ALA A 821 -10.81 -13.39 31.36
CA ALA A 821 -11.15 -14.47 32.27
C ALA A 821 -11.31 -13.99 33.70
N PHE A 822 -12.22 -14.64 34.41
CA PHE A 822 -12.57 -14.36 35.79
C PHE A 822 -12.39 -15.63 36.59
N ASP A 823 -11.61 -15.52 37.66
CA ASP A 823 -11.66 -16.49 38.75
C ASP A 823 -12.68 -15.96 39.75
N GLY A 824 -13.87 -16.57 39.77
CA GLY A 824 -14.97 -16.18 40.63
C GLY A 824 -16.25 -16.99 40.43
N GLY A 825 -17.14 -16.91 41.42
CA GLY A 825 -18.42 -17.60 41.45
C GLY A 825 -19.55 -16.69 41.92
N SER A 826 -20.79 -17.14 41.67
CA SER A 826 -21.98 -16.56 42.28
C SER A 826 -22.91 -17.64 42.85
N ALA A 827 -23.63 -17.32 43.93
CA ALA A 827 -24.73 -18.14 44.42
C ALA A 827 -25.92 -18.12 43.44
N LEU A 828 -26.83 -19.09 43.60
CA LEU A 828 -28.07 -19.12 42.84
C LEU A 828 -28.86 -17.80 42.99
N GLY A 829 -29.16 -17.17 41.87
CA GLY A 829 -29.81 -15.87 41.77
C GLY A 829 -28.85 -14.69 41.57
N ASN A 830 -27.58 -14.79 41.97
CA ASN A 830 -26.62 -13.68 41.84
C ASN A 830 -25.88 -13.74 40.51
N ALA A 831 -25.37 -12.60 40.04
CA ALA A 831 -24.65 -12.49 38.78
C ALA A 831 -23.26 -11.90 38.96
N VAL A 832 -22.29 -12.45 38.22
CA VAL A 832 -20.98 -11.84 37.99
C VAL A 832 -21.06 -11.01 36.72
N ILE A 833 -20.65 -9.75 36.79
CA ILE A 833 -20.80 -8.79 35.69
C ILE A 833 -19.50 -8.00 35.56
N LEU A 834 -18.99 -7.92 34.33
CA LEU A 834 -17.93 -7.01 33.93
C LEU A 834 -18.50 -5.92 33.04
N TYR A 835 -18.04 -4.70 33.26
CA TYR A 835 -18.30 -3.57 32.39
C TYR A 835 -17.00 -3.16 31.70
N LEU A 836 -17.11 -2.90 30.40
CA LEU A 836 -15.99 -2.60 29.51
C LEU A 836 -16.22 -1.24 28.85
N ASP A 837 -15.22 -0.38 29.03
CA ASP A 837 -15.03 0.89 28.34
C ASP A 837 -14.01 0.64 27.23
N THR A 838 -14.42 0.94 25.99
CA THR A 838 -13.61 0.70 24.77
C THR A 838 -12.80 1.91 24.34
N ASP A 839 -13.05 3.08 24.91
CA ASP A 839 -12.44 4.37 24.57
C ASP A 839 -11.94 5.16 25.79
N TYR A 840 -11.39 4.42 26.77
CA TYR A 840 -10.97 4.94 28.07
C TYR A 840 -10.16 6.24 27.96
N GLY A 841 -10.61 7.26 28.68
CA GLY A 841 -10.11 8.63 28.57
C GLY A 841 -11.16 9.60 28.03
N ALA A 842 -12.10 9.12 27.22
CA ALA A 842 -13.19 9.93 26.68
C ALA A 842 -14.29 10.22 27.73
N GLY A 843 -14.52 9.29 28.66
CA GLY A 843 -15.57 9.39 29.68
C GLY A 843 -16.99 9.35 29.09
N THR A 844 -17.11 8.87 27.85
CA THR A 844 -18.35 8.51 27.14
C THR A 844 -18.92 7.20 27.70
N GLY A 845 -20.20 6.91 27.46
CA GLY A 845 -20.83 5.67 27.96
C GLY A 845 -21.47 5.75 29.36
N VAL A 846 -21.73 4.57 29.92
CA VAL A 846 -22.53 4.40 31.15
C VAL A 846 -21.64 4.46 32.38
N ARG A 847 -21.87 5.47 33.22
CA ARG A 847 -21.10 5.72 34.46
C ARG A 847 -21.88 5.45 35.73
N THR A 848 -23.19 5.26 35.59
CA THR A 848 -24.07 4.90 36.69
C THR A 848 -25.11 3.94 36.17
N GLY A 849 -25.16 2.71 36.67
CA GLY A 849 -26.15 1.75 36.18
C GLY A 849 -27.59 2.12 36.55
N SER A 850 -27.80 3.12 37.43
CA SER A 850 -29.11 3.74 37.62
C SER A 850 -29.70 4.41 36.36
N SER A 851 -28.91 4.61 35.30
CA SER A 851 -29.43 5.07 34.01
C SER A 851 -29.97 3.93 33.14
N LEU A 852 -29.72 2.68 33.51
CA LEU A 852 -30.21 1.49 32.82
C LEU A 852 -31.57 1.08 33.40
N SER A 853 -32.47 0.57 32.55
CA SER A 853 -33.86 0.29 32.94
C SER A 853 -34.50 -0.93 32.27
N ASP A 854 -33.68 -1.79 31.66
CA ASP A 854 -34.13 -3.02 31.03
C ASP A 854 -34.42 -4.10 32.08
N ASN A 855 -35.63 -4.65 32.04
CA ASN A 855 -36.07 -5.75 32.90
C ASN A 855 -36.56 -6.95 32.08
N SER A 856 -36.26 -6.98 30.77
CA SER A 856 -36.83 -7.94 29.83
C SER A 856 -36.12 -9.30 29.85
N GLY A 857 -34.88 -9.37 30.35
CA GLY A 857 -34.12 -10.60 30.50
C GLY A 857 -33.69 -10.98 31.93
N GLU A 858 -33.30 -12.25 32.05
CA GLU A 858 -32.88 -12.92 33.27
C GLU A 858 -31.58 -12.34 33.86
N LEU A 859 -30.63 -11.97 33.01
CA LEU A 859 -29.37 -11.30 33.38
C LEU A 859 -29.50 -9.77 33.39
N ASP A 860 -30.42 -9.21 32.60
CA ASP A 860 -30.50 -7.76 32.34
C ASP A 860 -30.78 -6.94 33.61
N ASN A 861 -31.62 -7.46 34.50
CA ASN A 861 -31.88 -6.84 35.79
C ASN A 861 -30.60 -6.68 36.63
N ALA A 862 -29.70 -7.67 36.58
CA ALA A 862 -28.43 -7.60 37.28
C ALA A 862 -27.46 -6.65 36.58
N VAL A 863 -27.45 -6.61 35.23
CA VAL A 863 -26.66 -5.66 34.41
C VAL A 863 -27.09 -4.21 34.62
N ALA A 864 -28.39 -3.97 34.81
CA ALA A 864 -28.97 -2.67 35.14
C ALA A 864 -28.71 -2.23 36.59
N GLY A 865 -27.74 -2.86 37.26
CA GLY A 865 -27.44 -2.59 38.63
C GLY A 865 -27.04 -1.12 38.92
N ALA A 866 -27.59 -0.51 39.97
CA ALA A 866 -27.11 0.72 40.61
C ALA A 866 -25.63 0.71 41.10
N PHE A 867 -24.67 0.75 40.17
CA PHE A 867 -23.29 1.17 40.41
C PHE A 867 -23.09 2.65 40.07
N SER A 868 -22.00 3.26 40.54
CA SER A 868 -21.55 4.59 40.14
C SER A 868 -20.03 4.62 40.02
N ILE A 869 -19.49 5.18 38.94
CA ILE A 869 -18.04 5.28 38.70
C ILE A 869 -17.53 6.69 38.98
N GLY A 870 -16.65 6.82 39.96
CA GLY A 870 -15.99 8.06 40.34
C GLY A 870 -14.88 8.48 39.37
N ASP A 871 -14.28 7.55 38.63
CA ASP A 871 -13.34 7.87 37.56
C ASP A 871 -14.06 8.61 36.43
N THR A 872 -13.57 9.81 36.08
CA THR A 872 -14.14 10.65 35.02
C THR A 872 -13.72 10.27 33.63
N GLN A 873 -12.67 9.47 33.50
CA GLN A 873 -12.15 8.97 32.23
C GLN A 873 -12.89 7.71 31.77
N PHE A 874 -13.59 7.05 32.68
CA PHE A 874 -14.34 5.83 32.42
C PHE A 874 -15.80 6.11 32.06
N GLY A 875 -16.32 5.43 31.05
CA GLY A 875 -17.72 5.06 30.97
C GLY A 875 -17.94 3.82 30.09
N ALA A 876 -18.85 2.95 30.51
CA ALA A 876 -18.97 1.63 29.91
C ALA A 876 -19.87 1.65 28.68
N GLU A 877 -19.39 1.11 27.56
CA GLU A 877 -20.21 0.82 26.38
C GLU A 877 -20.81 -0.58 26.44
N TRP A 878 -20.08 -1.50 27.09
CA TRP A 878 -20.39 -2.92 27.07
C TRP A 878 -20.48 -3.49 28.48
N ALA A 879 -21.37 -4.46 28.67
CA ALA A 879 -21.43 -5.28 29.86
C ALA A 879 -21.47 -6.76 29.47
N VAL A 880 -20.73 -7.60 30.17
CA VAL A 880 -20.72 -9.05 29.95
C VAL A 880 -20.78 -9.77 31.29
N GLY A 881 -21.59 -10.82 31.39
CA GLY A 881 -21.75 -11.50 32.67
C GLY A 881 -22.45 -12.84 32.60
N THR A 882 -22.62 -13.45 33.77
CA THR A 882 -23.41 -14.66 33.97
C THR A 882 -24.17 -14.62 35.28
N LYS A 883 -25.41 -15.10 35.28
CA LYS A 883 -26.27 -15.29 36.43
C LYS A 883 -26.21 -16.74 36.89
N SER A 884 -26.10 -16.93 38.21
CA SER A 884 -26.05 -18.22 38.90
C SER A 884 -24.94 -19.16 38.42
N MET A 885 -23.84 -18.63 37.85
CA MET A 885 -22.80 -19.41 37.17
C MET A 885 -23.39 -20.41 36.16
N THR A 886 -24.42 -19.97 35.43
CA THR A 886 -25.12 -20.85 34.48
C THR A 886 -24.19 -21.14 33.31
N VAL A 887 -23.91 -22.43 33.10
CA VAL A 887 -22.99 -22.88 32.05
C VAL A 887 -23.52 -22.47 30.67
N LYS A 888 -22.76 -21.63 29.98
CA LYS A 888 -22.87 -21.44 28.52
C LYS A 888 -21.88 -22.41 27.87
N THR A 889 -22.40 -23.33 27.07
CA THR A 889 -21.56 -24.12 26.16
C THR A 889 -21.30 -23.25 24.93
N LEU A 890 -20.10 -23.32 24.34
CA LEU A 890 -19.81 -22.63 23.08
C LEU A 890 -20.89 -22.93 22.03
N GLY A 891 -21.46 -21.89 21.41
CA GLY A 891 -22.57 -22.00 20.47
C GLY A 891 -23.97 -22.19 21.09
N SER A 892 -24.12 -22.10 22.42
CA SER A 892 -25.43 -22.10 23.09
C SER A 892 -25.86 -20.70 23.53
N TYR A 893 -27.11 -20.35 23.24
CA TYR A 893 -27.70 -19.07 23.62
C TYR A 893 -28.58 -19.23 24.85
N ASN A 894 -28.28 -18.47 25.90
CA ASN A 894 -29.15 -18.37 27.06
C ASN A 894 -29.13 -16.95 27.60
N ASP A 895 -30.26 -16.50 28.11
CA ASP A 895 -30.42 -15.16 28.65
C ASP A 895 -29.82 -15.00 30.07
N MET A 896 -29.15 -16.05 30.56
CA MET A 896 -28.45 -16.04 31.84
C MET A 896 -26.96 -15.70 31.68
N SER A 897 -26.43 -15.59 30.46
CA SER A 897 -25.02 -15.27 30.20
C SER A 897 -24.80 -14.69 28.81
N GLY A 898 -23.98 -13.65 28.69
CA GLY A 898 -23.71 -13.02 27.39
C GLY A 898 -23.24 -11.58 27.48
N LEU A 899 -22.91 -11.03 26.31
CA LEU A 899 -22.54 -9.64 26.09
C LEU A 899 -23.77 -8.77 25.84
N ARG A 900 -23.75 -7.53 26.34
CA ARG A 900 -24.75 -6.47 26.16
C ARG A 900 -24.08 -5.19 25.72
N ASN A 901 -24.66 -4.52 24.72
CA ASN A 901 -24.32 -3.13 24.43
C ASN A 901 -25.22 -2.20 25.25
N ILE A 902 -24.69 -1.60 26.30
CA ILE A 902 -25.47 -0.82 27.26
C ILE A 902 -25.48 0.68 26.95
N ALA A 903 -24.67 1.14 25.98
CA ALA A 903 -24.58 2.55 25.60
C ALA A 903 -25.56 2.96 24.49
N ILE A 904 -26.01 2.02 23.64
CA ILE A 904 -26.92 2.34 22.52
C ILE A 904 -28.36 2.54 22.99
N ASP A 905 -28.91 1.60 23.75
CA ASP A 905 -30.28 1.67 24.28
C ASP A 905 -30.30 1.24 25.76
N SER A 906 -30.38 2.22 26.65
CA SER A 906 -30.39 1.99 28.10
C SER A 906 -31.69 1.39 28.64
N SER A 907 -32.71 1.21 27.80
CA SER A 907 -34.01 0.65 28.17
C SER A 907 -34.28 -0.74 27.59
N ASN A 908 -33.44 -1.17 26.65
CA ASN A 908 -33.56 -2.46 25.96
C ASN A 908 -32.21 -2.82 25.32
N PHE A 909 -31.26 -3.28 26.13
CA PHE A 909 -29.91 -3.56 25.62
C PHE A 909 -29.85 -4.96 25.01
N ALA A 910 -29.79 -5.02 23.68
CA ALA A 910 -29.78 -6.28 22.93
C ALA A 910 -28.62 -7.19 23.35
N TRP A 911 -28.91 -8.48 23.44
CA TRP A 911 -27.89 -9.52 23.53
C TRP A 911 -27.04 -9.55 22.25
N TYR A 912 -25.74 -9.76 22.43
CA TYR A 912 -24.86 -10.16 21.34
C TYR A 912 -24.55 -11.63 21.49
N ASP A 913 -24.28 -12.27 20.36
CA ASP A 913 -24.17 -13.72 20.24
C ASP A 913 -22.83 -14.13 19.57
N GLN A 914 -22.04 -13.13 19.18
CA GLN A 914 -20.73 -13.27 18.55
C GLN A 914 -19.59 -13.43 19.57
N GLU A 915 -19.85 -13.23 20.86
CA GLU A 915 -18.91 -13.57 21.92
C GLU A 915 -18.95 -15.07 22.25
N GLU A 916 -17.77 -15.63 22.48
CA GLU A 916 -17.63 -17.00 22.93
C GLU A 916 -17.42 -16.99 24.45
N ILE A 917 -18.27 -17.70 25.20
CA ILE A 917 -18.19 -17.76 26.66
C ILE A 917 -18.15 -19.22 27.10
N ALA A 918 -17.19 -19.54 27.97
CA ALA A 918 -17.12 -20.80 28.69
C ALA A 918 -17.21 -20.55 30.20
N ILE A 919 -18.13 -21.23 30.88
CA ILE A 919 -18.37 -21.05 32.32
C ILE A 919 -18.17 -22.40 33.02
N GLY A 920 -17.13 -22.46 33.84
CA GLY A 920 -16.84 -23.55 34.75
C GLY A 920 -17.48 -23.34 36.12
N THR A 921 -17.03 -24.10 37.11
CA THR A 921 -17.59 -24.03 38.48
C THR A 921 -17.21 -22.74 39.22
N GLN A 922 -16.08 -22.15 38.88
CA GLN A 922 -15.54 -20.92 39.47
C GLN A 922 -14.76 -20.08 38.45
N ILE A 923 -14.81 -20.41 37.17
CA ILE A 923 -14.07 -19.71 36.13
C ILE A 923 -15.03 -19.31 35.03
N ILE A 924 -14.92 -18.08 34.55
CA ILE A 924 -15.63 -17.59 33.37
C ILE A 924 -14.56 -17.14 32.39
N GLU A 925 -14.61 -17.62 31.15
CA GLU A 925 -13.74 -17.19 30.07
C GLU A 925 -14.58 -16.66 28.93
N ILE A 926 -14.12 -15.58 28.33
CA ILE A 926 -14.87 -14.82 27.33
C ILE A 926 -13.92 -14.41 26.23
N ALA A 927 -14.30 -14.64 24.97
CA ALA A 927 -13.67 -14.05 23.81
C ALA A 927 -14.65 -13.13 23.08
N ILE A 928 -14.26 -11.88 22.89
CA ILE A 928 -15.08 -10.85 22.24
C ILE A 928 -14.36 -10.42 20.96
N PRO A 929 -14.98 -10.57 19.79
CA PRO A 929 -14.42 -10.07 18.54
C PRO A 929 -14.20 -8.54 18.56
N PHE A 930 -13.06 -8.07 18.06
CA PHE A 930 -12.73 -6.64 18.04
C PHE A 930 -13.68 -5.81 17.18
N ASN A 931 -14.20 -6.38 16.08
CA ASN A 931 -15.21 -5.75 15.25
C ASN A 931 -16.52 -5.49 16.01
N VAL A 932 -16.90 -6.35 16.95
CA VAL A 932 -18.05 -6.13 17.85
C VAL A 932 -17.79 -4.93 18.75
N LEU A 933 -16.58 -4.84 19.31
CA LEU A 933 -16.17 -3.74 20.19
C LEU A 933 -15.89 -2.42 19.44
N GLY A 934 -15.92 -2.40 18.11
CA GLY A 934 -15.52 -1.23 17.31
C GLY A 934 -14.02 -0.91 17.38
N ILE A 935 -13.20 -1.87 17.82
CA ILE A 935 -11.75 -1.71 17.93
C ILE A 935 -11.12 -1.99 16.57
N THR A 936 -10.25 -1.08 16.13
CA THR A 936 -9.54 -1.15 14.84
C THR A 936 -8.04 -1.34 15.06
N THR A 937 -7.24 -1.29 14.00
CA THR A 937 -5.78 -1.39 14.13
C THR A 937 -5.21 -0.13 14.77
N GLY A 938 -4.34 -0.28 15.76
CA GLY A 938 -3.65 0.80 16.45
C GLY A 938 -3.46 0.51 17.94
N THR A 939 -2.95 1.51 18.65
CA THR A 939 -2.88 1.45 20.11
C THR A 939 -4.22 1.89 20.70
N HIS A 940 -4.87 1.00 21.46
CA HIS A 940 -6.12 1.28 22.15
C HIS A 940 -5.94 1.20 23.67
N GLN A 941 -6.58 2.11 24.40
CA GLN A 941 -6.76 2.01 25.85
C GLN A 941 -8.21 1.67 26.13
N LEU A 942 -8.42 0.53 26.78
CA LEU A 942 -9.71 0.09 27.27
C LEU A 942 -9.67 0.17 28.79
N ALA A 943 -10.81 0.10 29.45
CA ALA A 943 -10.85 -0.07 30.89
C ALA A 943 -11.96 -1.02 31.31
N VAL A 944 -11.71 -1.76 32.37
CA VAL A 944 -12.66 -2.74 32.89
C VAL A 944 -12.82 -2.66 34.39
N PHE A 945 -14.01 -3.03 34.85
CA PHE A 945 -14.24 -3.45 36.23
C PHE A 945 -15.26 -4.59 36.28
N ALA A 946 -15.19 -5.41 37.33
CA ALA A 946 -16.17 -6.46 37.59
C ALA A 946 -16.75 -6.37 39.00
N LEU A 947 -17.99 -6.83 39.18
CA LEU A 947 -18.69 -6.91 40.46
C LEU A 947 -19.64 -8.11 40.52
N ILE A 948 -20.16 -8.39 41.72
CA ILE A 948 -21.27 -9.33 41.93
C ILE A 948 -22.53 -8.56 42.33
N SER A 949 -23.64 -8.81 41.65
CA SER A 949 -24.96 -8.25 41.97
C SER A 949 -26.00 -9.33 42.21
N ASP A 950 -27.08 -9.01 42.92
CA ASP A 950 -28.22 -9.92 43.06
C ASP A 950 -29.10 -9.90 41.79
N TRP A 951 -30.02 -10.86 41.67
CA TRP A 951 -30.90 -10.97 40.49
C TRP A 951 -31.70 -9.70 40.18
N SER A 952 -31.90 -8.83 41.17
CA SER A 952 -32.70 -7.61 41.03
C SER A 952 -31.87 -6.39 40.62
N GLY A 953 -30.54 -6.49 40.60
CA GLY A 953 -29.65 -5.34 40.39
C GLY A 953 -29.77 -4.26 41.47
N GLN A 954 -30.31 -4.58 42.65
CA GLN A 954 -30.53 -3.59 43.71
C GLN A 954 -29.47 -3.69 44.81
N SER A 955 -28.78 -4.81 44.92
CA SER A 955 -27.74 -5.04 45.92
C SER A 955 -26.44 -5.48 45.25
N TYR A 956 -25.31 -5.23 45.93
CA TYR A 956 -23.97 -5.64 45.48
C TYR A 956 -23.18 -6.27 46.60
N CYS A 957 -22.39 -7.26 46.24
CA CYS A 957 -21.38 -7.79 47.12
C CYS A 957 -20.26 -6.76 47.30
N ASN A 958 -19.53 -6.85 48.42
CA ASN A 958 -18.30 -6.07 48.63
C ASN A 958 -17.13 -6.48 47.70
N GLN A 959 -17.36 -7.44 46.80
CA GLN A 959 -16.41 -7.96 45.84
C GLN A 959 -16.43 -7.12 44.56
N SER A 960 -15.28 -6.53 44.22
CA SER A 960 -15.05 -5.86 42.95
C SER A 960 -13.64 -6.14 42.46
N LEU A 961 -13.44 -6.09 41.14
CA LEU A 961 -12.12 -6.07 40.51
C LEU A 961 -12.00 -4.77 39.70
N PRO A 962 -11.06 -3.87 40.04
CA PRO A 962 -10.07 -3.96 41.13
C PRO A 962 -10.68 -3.87 42.54
N SER A 963 -10.00 -4.44 43.54
CA SER A 963 -10.50 -4.59 44.92
C SER A 963 -10.57 -3.29 45.72
N GLY A 964 -11.46 -3.23 46.72
CA GLY A 964 -11.36 -2.27 47.84
C GLY A 964 -12.41 -1.16 47.88
N ILE A 965 -13.65 -1.46 47.48
CA ILE A 965 -14.66 -0.43 47.22
C ILE A 965 -15.93 -0.66 48.06
N ALA A 966 -16.47 0.42 48.65
CA ALA A 966 -17.76 0.40 49.34
C ALA A 966 -18.92 0.32 48.33
N ALA A 967 -19.93 -0.50 48.63
CA ALA A 967 -21.07 -0.80 47.75
C ALA A 967 -21.59 0.43 46.97
N GLY A 968 -21.58 0.34 45.64
CA GLY A 968 -22.20 1.29 44.72
C GLY A 968 -21.35 2.47 44.23
N VAL A 969 -20.10 2.66 44.68
CA VAL A 969 -19.23 3.76 44.20
C VAL A 969 -17.83 3.28 43.86
N LEU A 970 -17.56 2.93 42.60
CA LEU A 970 -16.27 2.44 42.12
C LEU A 970 -15.36 3.59 41.71
N SER A 971 -14.18 3.71 42.32
CA SER A 971 -13.19 4.76 41.98
C SER A 971 -12.01 4.25 41.13
N ASN A 972 -11.89 2.93 40.97
CA ASN A 972 -10.73 2.29 40.36
C ASN A 972 -11.22 1.38 39.24
N VAL A 973 -10.64 1.55 38.05
CA VAL A 973 -10.81 0.67 36.88
C VAL A 973 -9.43 0.21 36.42
N ILE A 974 -9.35 -0.91 35.70
CA ILE A 974 -8.07 -1.41 35.21
C ILE A 974 -7.92 -1.02 33.74
N PRO A 975 -7.02 -0.08 33.40
CA PRO A 975 -6.74 0.24 32.01
C PRO A 975 -5.97 -0.90 31.35
N ILE A 976 -6.42 -1.28 30.16
CA ILE A 976 -5.84 -2.30 29.30
C ILE A 976 -5.27 -1.59 28.09
N THR A 977 -4.00 -1.85 27.77
CA THR A 977 -3.39 -1.35 26.53
C THR A 977 -3.28 -2.49 25.53
N ILE A 978 -3.88 -2.29 24.36
CA ILE A 978 -3.75 -3.18 23.20
C ILE A 978 -2.82 -2.48 22.22
N VAL A 979 -1.74 -3.16 21.83
CA VAL A 979 -0.76 -2.67 20.87
C VAL A 979 -0.81 -3.60 19.67
N LYS A 980 -1.58 -3.23 18.65
CA LYS A 980 -1.53 -3.88 17.33
C LYS A 980 -2.12 -3.01 16.24
#